data_AF-A0A7Y2BEQ8-F1
#
_entry.id   AF-A0A7Y2BEQ8-F1
#
_cell.length_a   1.000
_cell.length_b   1.000
_cell.length_c   1.000
_cell.angle_alpha   90.00
_cell.angle_beta   90.00
_cell.angle_gamma   90.00
#
_symmetry.space_group_name_H-M   'P 1'
#
loop_
_entity.id
_entity.type
_entity.pdbx_description
1 polymer ?
#
loop_
_entity_poly.entity_id
_entity_poly.type
_entity_poly.pdbx_seq_one_letter_code
_entity_poly.pdbx_strand_id
1 'polypeptide(L)'
;MAVRADTHRRSRSNACRRWTATCAFALALLLAPSATHASYDPYVAVVMCEDTYAADWLQAQMSSQAFVGIAGLVGVPYATITVQELLDGDPSAYTSIWISRCGWVAPERYDALLAALSAYLAQGGSLLMDGPLGTSYQDAMGENVWRGAAALGPALNVALDNWHELSTYRVRMTSGAHPVHTRVGLAQGTTLTQGAAAGTEVIEIADPAAPGSAVLLELVSPNQTVTFPYLSTTTSSGGKVIVISGYGTWMGAASVFRNFGAAPLGFDDNLLLPYMVEAIQWLIAPDEPVVGLQLSHAGMTAIGRVDDDESERPGLQDRTLDFLLELAETTGVDAALAIVTSRANSGGNWSLFGGPKGAQLEKLGGLMGSHSHIHDYDMSVNLTDAQFAAEVGPSLDIVEAELAPIRAITPPRVFINPGSTIRNEDYSLVFAESDLYFTHGYEQALNYASGVMGFALDPGVAPKPVVVNAPVPDFQWLYLVDPSWVWSPAEVASLQTQILGWFQNSLGRGALYNEMWHDYGIGGDPPAQFPGETAQPLYDAHLAFFADNEVYAPSVAELIHKLHAARNTYFSSSIDVPTGDLIVTLDLSALSTEQRAALSGMGLRTSSGTTPIESVTIDGAAHFAFTGNTVVLPPASAASMSVRLQLGGGATGPEPRLEFISKPYAEFTTGSDGAIVELARPEETTKLCVRAAAEFIVLGAASQTRDAPDRLCAQTAHSSHQRKPRVVRLDNAHGLLLLNADRTVELARVEDRNASLLLGGGSVAGNVEFEAQVAPLGVSLDGAPAATTPTADGFAVTLPAGAGPLLELVYDLADTAESVKPKQLLVYRGRPSAINGATSLAAAIAELAQYEIVILGDGLQDPAHPDHADTVQIAAALRDAGSTVFGTVPVGVSTGNLPLDEIRQRLDDWNDTNVRGVLLDQFGYEFLTTRDRQNAIVDHAHSQSLLVAVSAEDPADAFDDGIDPSFNPDGEPTRLRSFDFYLWEGHQFRQGAFEAGAAWRSKANALAWLQSSVGFKILSVTTTDVDDLGAFDPDAFFYAWHSAVLYGHEATGWGEFAYSATGASLDQAPLRTRPTLNLGDSFGGSVIASPPLYQRSTELGWVYVNTSTHAFGFTLQFQQQASRDCGVGVYDPAQLPSFLLLVLALVCTRRWSASSRT
;
A
#
# COMPACT_ATOMS: atom_id res chain seq x y z
N MET A 1 -34.08 55.57 14.25
CA MET A 1 -34.34 56.38 15.47
C MET A 1 -33.01 56.48 16.21
N ALA A 2 -32.26 57.60 16.10
CA ALA A 2 -32.27 58.74 17.04
C ALA A 2 -31.74 58.35 18.44
N VAL A 3 -30.74 58.92 19.12
CA VAL A 3 -29.95 60.19 19.14
C VAL A 3 -28.79 59.91 20.14
N ARG A 4 -27.49 60.22 19.87
CA ARG A 4 -26.64 61.29 20.48
C ARG A 4 -26.76 61.43 22.02
N ALA A 5 -25.77 61.71 22.87
CA ALA A 5 -24.49 62.44 22.84
C ALA A 5 -23.82 62.20 24.24
N ASP A 6 -22.50 62.02 24.37
CA ASP A 6 -21.50 63.07 24.73
C ASP A 6 -21.74 63.66 26.16
N THR A 7 -20.87 63.70 27.17
CA THR A 7 -19.45 64.10 27.28
C THR A 7 -19.03 63.98 28.76
N HIS A 8 -17.74 63.75 29.09
CA HIS A 8 -16.94 64.71 29.87
C HIS A 8 -15.43 64.36 29.97
N ARG A 9 -14.62 65.27 29.42
CA ARG A 9 -13.16 65.41 29.52
C ARG A 9 -12.74 66.17 30.78
N ARG A 10 -11.51 65.91 31.26
CA ARG A 10 -10.33 66.81 31.47
C ARG A 10 -9.33 66.11 32.43
N SER A 11 -8.00 66.16 32.34
CA SER A 11 -7.08 67.19 31.80
C SER A 11 -5.62 66.70 31.66
N ARG A 12 -4.87 67.32 30.71
CA ARG A 12 -3.39 67.58 30.66
C ARG A 12 -2.47 66.38 30.41
N SER A 13 -1.38 66.42 29.63
CA SER A 13 -0.76 67.40 28.73
C SER A 13 0.45 66.73 28.05
N ASN A 14 0.78 67.16 26.82
CA ASN A 14 2.10 67.14 26.17
C ASN A 14 2.67 65.81 25.64
N ALA A 15 2.52 65.58 24.33
CA ALA A 15 3.67 65.44 23.39
C ALA A 15 3.17 65.19 21.95
N CYS A 16 2.71 66.25 21.30
CA CYS A 16 2.42 66.25 19.85
C CYS A 16 3.75 66.47 19.09
N ARG A 17 4.36 65.38 18.58
CA ARG A 17 5.36 65.38 17.49
C ARG A 17 5.69 63.93 17.10
N ARG A 18 4.74 63.21 16.51
CA ARG A 18 4.94 61.91 15.79
C ARG A 18 3.61 61.37 15.21
N TRP A 19 2.84 62.21 14.52
CA TRP A 19 1.59 61.79 13.86
C TRP A 19 1.46 62.48 12.50
N THR A 20 2.37 62.15 11.59
CA THR A 20 2.16 62.30 10.14
C THR A 20 2.75 61.14 9.33
N ALA A 21 3.47 60.20 9.95
CA ALA A 21 3.99 59.00 9.27
C ALA A 21 3.10 57.75 9.44
N THR A 22 2.25 57.69 10.47
CA THR A 22 1.50 56.46 10.82
C THR A 22 0.15 56.34 10.09
N CYS A 23 -0.45 57.44 9.63
CA CYS A 23 -1.71 57.40 8.89
C CYS A 23 -1.53 57.08 7.39
N ALA A 24 -0.33 57.25 6.83
CA ALA A 24 -0.03 56.79 5.47
C ALA A 24 0.23 55.28 5.42
N PHE A 25 0.75 54.69 6.51
CA PHE A 25 0.97 53.24 6.61
C PHE A 25 -0.33 52.45 6.80
N ALA A 26 -1.28 52.98 7.58
CA ALA A 26 -2.57 52.31 7.79
C ALA A 26 -3.51 52.36 6.58
N LEU A 27 -3.37 53.37 5.70
CA LEU A 27 -4.17 53.45 4.46
C LEU A 27 -3.54 52.69 3.29
N ALA A 28 -2.21 52.48 3.31
CA ALA A 28 -1.52 51.60 2.35
C ALA A 28 -1.73 50.10 2.64
N LEU A 29 -2.00 49.72 3.90
CA LEU A 29 -2.36 48.35 4.30
C LEU A 29 -3.84 47.99 4.05
N LEU A 30 -4.71 48.97 3.75
CA LEU A 30 -6.12 48.75 3.37
C LEU A 30 -6.35 48.87 1.85
N LEU A 31 -5.29 49.14 1.09
CA LEU A 31 -5.26 49.18 -0.38
C LEU A 31 -4.14 48.30 -0.96
N ALA A 32 -3.57 47.39 -0.16
CA ALA A 32 -2.88 46.25 -0.75
C ALA A 32 -3.95 45.55 -1.61
N PRO A 33 -3.70 45.31 -2.92
CA PRO A 33 -4.56 44.40 -3.65
C PRO A 33 -4.59 43.14 -2.80
N SER A 34 -5.79 42.70 -2.41
CA SER A 34 -5.99 41.31 -2.00
C SER A 34 -5.26 40.52 -3.07
N ALA A 35 -4.14 39.87 -2.69
CA ALA A 35 -3.44 38.96 -3.56
C ALA A 35 -4.46 37.86 -3.81
N THR A 36 -5.27 38.02 -4.85
CA THR A 36 -5.96 36.93 -5.50
C THR A 36 -4.82 36.03 -5.88
N HIS A 37 -4.64 34.93 -5.13
CA HIS A 37 -3.78 33.86 -5.60
C HIS A 37 -4.19 33.59 -7.04
N ALA A 38 -3.19 33.54 -7.92
CA ALA A 38 -3.45 33.24 -9.32
C ALA A 38 -4.19 31.90 -9.39
N SER A 39 -5.21 31.86 -10.24
CA SER A 39 -6.00 30.66 -10.48
C SER A 39 -5.15 29.76 -11.36
N TYR A 40 -4.96 28.52 -10.94
CA TYR A 40 -4.41 27.49 -11.81
C TYR A 40 -5.48 27.15 -12.85
N ASP A 41 -5.18 27.28 -14.13
CA ASP A 41 -6.10 26.98 -15.24
C ASP A 41 -5.29 26.48 -16.44
N PRO A 42 -4.70 25.27 -16.33
CA PRO A 42 -3.77 24.77 -17.31
C PRO A 42 -4.47 24.54 -18.65
N TYR A 43 -3.80 24.94 -19.73
CA TYR A 43 -4.09 24.48 -21.08
C TYR A 43 -2.81 24.47 -21.91
N VAL A 44 -2.44 23.33 -22.47
CA VAL A 44 -1.13 23.11 -23.08
C VAL A 44 -1.25 22.89 -24.58
N ALA A 45 -0.38 23.54 -25.38
CA ALA A 45 -0.20 23.19 -26.78
C ALA A 45 0.98 22.23 -26.94
N VAL A 46 0.74 21.01 -27.40
CA VAL A 46 1.80 20.11 -27.89
C VAL A 46 1.95 20.34 -29.40
N VAL A 47 3.08 20.93 -29.78
CA VAL A 47 3.31 21.43 -31.14
C VAL A 47 4.19 20.47 -31.92
N MET A 48 3.61 19.83 -32.93
CA MET A 48 4.34 19.01 -33.90
C MET A 48 4.83 19.87 -35.07
N CYS A 49 6.09 19.67 -35.44
CA CYS A 49 6.74 20.46 -36.46
C CYS A 49 6.58 19.82 -37.84
N GLU A 50 5.67 20.32 -38.67
CA GLU A 50 5.36 19.71 -39.97
C GLU A 50 6.52 19.70 -40.97
N ASP A 51 7.43 20.68 -40.89
CA ASP A 51 8.71 20.67 -41.62
C ASP A 51 9.63 19.53 -41.18
N THR A 52 9.74 19.31 -39.87
CA THR A 52 10.51 18.20 -39.32
C THR A 52 9.84 16.87 -39.61
N TYR A 53 8.51 16.81 -39.61
CA TYR A 53 7.76 15.63 -40.02
C TYR A 53 8.02 15.27 -41.49
N ALA A 54 8.04 16.26 -42.39
CA ALA A 54 8.37 16.00 -43.79
C ALA A 54 9.80 15.45 -43.99
N ALA A 55 10.76 15.89 -43.16
CA ALA A 55 12.16 15.48 -43.24
C ALA A 55 12.47 14.16 -42.51
N ASP A 56 11.86 13.94 -41.34
CA ASP A 56 12.08 12.83 -40.42
C ASP A 56 10.78 12.54 -39.64
N TRP A 57 9.79 12.04 -40.37
CA TRP A 57 8.43 11.80 -39.87
C TRP A 57 8.43 10.93 -38.61
N LEU A 58 9.29 9.91 -38.58
CA LEU A 58 9.39 8.93 -37.51
C LEU A 58 9.72 9.62 -36.18
N GLN A 59 10.83 10.35 -36.14
CA GLN A 59 11.28 11.05 -34.92
C GLN A 59 10.34 12.19 -34.52
N ALA A 60 9.78 12.92 -35.49
CA ALA A 60 8.82 13.97 -35.24
C ALA A 60 7.54 13.42 -34.57
N GLN A 61 6.99 12.34 -35.13
CA GLN A 61 5.80 11.67 -34.62
C GLN A 61 6.03 11.11 -33.22
N MET A 62 7.11 10.33 -33.01
CA MET A 62 7.44 9.75 -31.71
C MET A 62 7.61 10.81 -30.61
N SER A 63 8.35 11.89 -30.89
CA SER A 63 8.53 12.98 -29.92
C SER A 63 7.20 13.63 -29.58
N SER A 64 6.35 13.94 -30.57
CA SER A 64 5.04 14.54 -30.32
C SER A 64 4.11 13.64 -29.49
N GLN A 65 4.09 12.33 -29.78
CA GLN A 65 3.31 11.34 -29.05
C GLN A 65 3.79 11.19 -27.61
N ALA A 66 5.10 11.20 -27.38
CA ALA A 66 5.67 11.11 -26.05
C ALA A 66 5.24 12.30 -25.16
N PHE A 67 5.18 13.52 -25.72
CA PHE A 67 4.69 14.69 -24.99
C PHE A 67 3.17 14.69 -24.76
N VAL A 68 2.38 14.10 -25.67
CA VAL A 68 0.96 13.84 -25.43
C VAL A 68 0.79 12.86 -24.26
N GLY A 69 1.57 11.77 -24.21
CA GLY A 69 1.59 10.84 -23.09
C GLY A 69 1.96 11.53 -21.76
N ILE A 70 2.97 12.40 -21.78
CA ILE A 70 3.33 13.22 -20.62
C ILE A 70 2.19 14.16 -20.20
N ALA A 71 1.51 14.82 -21.14
CA ALA A 71 0.37 15.69 -20.82
C ALA A 71 -0.75 14.91 -20.12
N GLY A 72 -1.04 13.69 -20.60
CA GLY A 72 -1.97 12.77 -19.97
C GLY A 72 -1.56 12.37 -18.54
N LEU A 73 -0.27 12.06 -18.32
CA LEU A 73 0.27 11.74 -16.99
C LEU A 73 0.28 12.92 -16.02
N VAL A 74 0.60 14.11 -16.51
CA VAL A 74 0.51 15.34 -15.72
C VAL A 74 -0.97 15.60 -15.38
N GLY A 75 -1.87 15.18 -16.26
CA GLY A 75 -3.32 15.29 -16.12
C GLY A 75 -3.81 16.70 -16.46
N VAL A 76 -3.22 17.34 -17.46
CA VAL A 76 -3.57 18.69 -17.94
C VAL A 76 -4.30 18.60 -19.27
N PRO A 77 -5.30 19.46 -19.53
CA PRO A 77 -5.92 19.51 -20.84
C PRO A 77 -4.93 20.07 -21.86
N TYR A 78 -5.00 19.53 -23.08
CA TYR A 78 -4.05 19.90 -24.13
C TYR A 78 -4.70 19.94 -25.51
N ALA A 79 -4.04 20.67 -26.41
CA ALA A 79 -4.26 20.62 -27.84
C ALA A 79 -3.00 20.07 -28.52
N THR A 80 -3.19 19.20 -29.50
CA THR A 80 -2.14 18.83 -30.44
C THR A 80 -2.28 19.73 -31.67
N ILE A 81 -1.23 20.49 -32.00
CA ILE A 81 -1.25 21.45 -33.11
C ILE A 81 0.04 21.41 -33.92
N THR A 82 0.03 21.96 -35.13
CA THR A 82 1.23 22.16 -35.93
C THR A 82 1.83 23.55 -35.72
N VAL A 83 3.04 23.78 -36.24
CA VAL A 83 3.68 25.10 -36.22
C VAL A 83 2.83 26.12 -36.98
N GLN A 84 2.26 25.75 -38.11
CA GLN A 84 1.38 26.62 -38.89
C GLN A 84 0.09 26.93 -38.12
N GLU A 85 -0.54 25.94 -37.49
CA GLU A 85 -1.73 26.16 -36.66
C GLU A 85 -1.43 27.07 -35.45
N LEU A 86 -0.23 26.97 -34.85
CA LEU A 86 0.21 27.88 -33.80
C LEU A 86 0.36 29.33 -34.31
N LEU A 87 0.91 29.50 -35.51
CA LEU A 87 1.13 30.81 -36.14
C LEU A 87 -0.17 31.46 -36.62
N ASP A 88 -1.13 30.65 -37.07
CA ASP A 88 -2.45 31.11 -37.51
C ASP A 88 -3.40 31.38 -36.31
N GLY A 89 -3.11 30.80 -35.16
CA GLY A 89 -3.87 30.93 -33.92
C GLY A 89 -3.37 32.03 -32.96
N ASP A 90 -3.85 31.98 -31.72
CA ASP A 90 -3.41 32.86 -30.63
C ASP A 90 -2.59 32.05 -29.61
N PRO A 91 -1.25 32.19 -29.59
CA PRO A 91 -0.39 31.52 -28.62
C PRO A 91 -0.73 31.82 -27.16
N SER A 92 -1.35 32.97 -26.85
CA SER A 92 -1.72 33.36 -25.48
C SER A 92 -2.90 32.58 -24.92
N ALA A 93 -3.61 31.81 -25.75
CA ALA A 93 -4.66 30.89 -25.31
C ALA A 93 -4.10 29.71 -24.48
N TYR A 94 -2.79 29.45 -24.56
CA TYR A 94 -2.14 28.34 -23.87
C TYR A 94 -1.32 28.83 -22.68
N THR A 95 -1.43 28.14 -21.55
CA THR A 95 -0.55 28.35 -20.39
C THR A 95 0.88 27.90 -20.64
N SER A 96 1.04 26.88 -21.50
CA SER A 96 2.33 26.33 -21.88
C SER A 96 2.33 25.87 -23.33
N ILE A 97 3.43 26.11 -24.03
CA ILE A 97 3.67 25.63 -25.39
C ILE A 97 4.83 24.65 -25.33
N TRP A 98 4.62 23.42 -25.79
CA TRP A 98 5.60 22.34 -25.80
C TRP A 98 5.96 22.04 -27.25
N ILE A 99 7.14 22.49 -27.66
CA ILE A 99 7.67 22.21 -28.98
C ILE A 99 8.33 20.84 -28.93
N SER A 100 7.68 19.85 -29.55
CA SER A 100 8.31 18.55 -29.79
C SER A 100 9.46 18.74 -30.78
N ARG A 101 10.22 17.67 -31.06
CA ARG A 101 11.40 17.75 -31.93
C ARG A 101 11.13 18.52 -33.23
N CYS A 102 11.77 19.68 -33.38
CA CYS A 102 11.53 20.63 -34.47
C CYS A 102 12.86 21.13 -35.06
N GLY A 103 13.74 20.21 -35.42
CA GLY A 103 15.08 20.51 -35.94
C GLY A 103 15.07 21.16 -37.32
N TRP A 104 14.05 20.87 -38.13
CA TRP A 104 13.81 21.49 -39.44
C TRP A 104 12.65 22.46 -39.38
N VAL A 105 12.89 23.72 -39.77
CA VAL A 105 11.85 24.73 -39.93
C VAL A 105 12.14 25.56 -41.18
N ALA A 106 11.19 25.58 -42.12
CA ALA A 106 11.33 26.30 -43.38
C ALA A 106 11.68 27.78 -43.15
N PRO A 107 12.56 28.39 -43.98
CA PRO A 107 12.99 29.78 -43.81
C PRO A 107 11.83 30.78 -43.66
N GLU A 108 10.75 30.59 -44.42
CA GLU A 108 9.56 31.43 -44.41
C GLU A 108 8.76 31.36 -43.09
N ARG A 109 8.88 30.27 -42.32
CA ARG A 109 8.17 30.09 -41.04
C ARG A 109 9.02 30.45 -39.82
N TYR A 110 10.34 30.32 -39.91
CA TYR A 110 11.23 30.39 -38.76
C TYR A 110 11.19 31.74 -38.03
N ASP A 111 11.29 32.84 -38.77
CA ASP A 111 11.28 34.18 -38.17
C ASP A 111 9.92 34.50 -37.53
N ALA A 112 8.82 34.04 -38.15
CA ALA A 112 7.48 34.18 -37.59
C ALA A 112 7.31 33.38 -36.30
N LEU A 113 7.84 32.15 -36.26
CA LEU A 113 7.81 31.29 -35.08
C LEU A 113 8.59 31.91 -33.92
N LEU A 114 9.83 32.38 -34.16
CA LEU A 114 10.60 33.03 -33.11
C LEU A 114 9.92 34.30 -32.59
N ALA A 115 9.36 35.12 -33.49
CA ALA A 115 8.62 36.31 -33.10
C ALA A 115 7.40 35.98 -32.23
N ALA A 116 6.63 34.95 -32.62
CA ALA A 116 5.47 34.48 -31.86
C ALA A 116 5.87 33.96 -30.47
N LEU A 117 6.90 33.12 -30.37
CA LEU A 117 7.38 32.58 -29.09
C LEU A 117 7.95 33.68 -28.18
N SER A 118 8.72 34.62 -28.72
CA SER A 118 9.23 35.77 -27.94
C SER A 118 8.09 36.65 -27.44
N ALA A 119 7.07 36.92 -28.25
CA ALA A 119 5.90 37.69 -27.84
C ALA A 119 5.07 36.96 -26.76
N TYR A 120 4.96 35.64 -26.86
CA TYR A 120 4.30 34.80 -25.88
C TYR A 120 5.04 34.78 -24.53
N LEU A 121 6.36 34.59 -24.54
CA LEU A 121 7.18 34.63 -23.33
C LEU A 121 7.18 36.03 -22.68
N ALA A 122 7.16 37.10 -23.48
CA ALA A 122 7.05 38.47 -22.96
C ALA A 122 5.72 38.74 -22.21
N GLN A 123 4.70 37.92 -22.43
CA GLN A 123 3.42 37.97 -21.71
C GLN A 123 3.41 37.07 -20.45
N GLY A 124 4.53 36.43 -20.12
CA GLY A 124 4.65 35.51 -18.98
C GLY A 124 4.31 34.05 -19.33
N GLY A 125 4.17 33.73 -20.63
CA GLY A 125 3.96 32.35 -21.09
C GLY A 125 5.10 31.41 -20.69
N SER A 126 4.82 30.11 -20.74
CA SER A 126 5.80 29.06 -20.44
C SER A 126 6.08 28.19 -21.66
N LEU A 127 7.35 27.88 -21.92
CA LEU A 127 7.81 27.12 -23.08
C LEU A 127 8.57 25.87 -22.65
N LEU A 128 8.28 24.74 -23.27
CA LEU A 128 9.10 23.53 -23.21
C LEU A 128 9.64 23.22 -24.61
N MET A 129 10.90 22.82 -24.71
CA MET A 129 11.54 22.43 -25.97
C MET A 129 12.26 21.10 -25.85
N ASP A 130 11.99 20.19 -26.78
CA ASP A 130 12.73 18.93 -26.98
C ASP A 130 13.67 19.02 -28.18
N GLY A 131 14.97 19.02 -27.91
CA GLY A 131 15.98 19.18 -28.96
C GLY A 131 16.06 20.61 -29.51
N PRO A 132 16.93 20.84 -30.49
CA PRO A 132 17.09 22.15 -31.11
C PRO A 132 15.86 22.57 -31.95
N LEU A 133 15.60 23.87 -31.99
CA LEU A 133 14.51 24.47 -32.76
C LEU A 133 15.02 25.18 -34.02
N GLY A 134 14.64 24.64 -35.18
CA GLY A 134 14.85 25.24 -36.51
C GLY A 134 16.32 25.51 -36.85
N THR A 135 17.22 24.64 -36.37
CA THR A 135 18.65 24.72 -36.67
C THR A 135 18.98 24.28 -38.09
N SER A 136 18.07 23.57 -38.74
CA SER A 136 18.13 23.14 -40.14
C SER A 136 16.86 23.50 -40.91
N TYR A 137 16.89 23.35 -42.23
CA TYR A 137 15.72 23.33 -43.12
C TYR A 137 16.01 22.49 -44.36
N GLN A 138 14.97 22.00 -45.05
CA GLN A 138 15.13 21.37 -46.37
C GLN A 138 14.98 22.45 -47.45
N ASP A 139 15.90 22.48 -48.40
CA ASP A 139 15.80 23.38 -49.56
C ASP A 139 14.84 22.82 -50.63
N ALA A 140 14.70 23.55 -51.75
CA ALA A 140 13.81 23.14 -52.84
C ALA A 140 14.18 21.81 -53.51
N MET A 141 15.38 21.26 -53.25
CA MET A 141 15.83 19.95 -53.72
C MET A 141 15.68 18.86 -52.66
N GLY A 142 15.21 19.20 -51.46
CA GLY A 142 15.14 18.30 -50.31
C GLY A 142 16.48 18.12 -49.58
N GLU A 143 17.48 18.95 -49.87
CA GLU A 143 18.78 18.87 -49.18
C GLU A 143 18.71 19.58 -47.81
N ASN A 144 19.31 18.95 -46.80
CA ASN A 144 19.40 19.50 -45.45
C ASN A 144 20.42 20.64 -45.38
N VAL A 145 19.94 21.85 -45.08
CA VAL A 145 20.79 23.04 -44.92
C VAL A 145 20.86 23.45 -43.45
N TRP A 146 22.07 23.52 -42.91
CA TRP A 146 22.33 24.00 -41.55
C TRP A 146 22.24 25.53 -41.46
N ARG A 147 21.34 26.03 -40.60
CA ARG A 147 21.17 27.46 -40.27
C ARG A 147 21.90 27.86 -38.98
N GLY A 148 22.07 26.92 -38.04
CA GLY A 148 22.61 27.18 -36.71
C GLY A 148 21.59 27.73 -35.71
N ALA A 149 22.05 28.04 -34.48
CA ALA A 149 21.18 28.40 -33.34
C ALA A 149 21.32 29.85 -32.85
N ALA A 150 22.06 30.71 -33.56
CA ALA A 150 22.41 32.06 -33.07
C ALA A 150 21.18 32.95 -32.76
N ALA A 151 20.07 32.73 -33.46
CA ALA A 151 18.82 33.46 -33.23
C ALA A 151 18.06 33.00 -31.96
N LEU A 152 18.34 31.80 -31.44
CA LEU A 152 17.65 31.25 -30.24
C LEU A 152 18.12 31.93 -28.94
N GLY A 153 19.37 32.39 -28.88
CA GLY A 153 19.93 33.05 -27.70
C GLY A 153 19.13 34.31 -27.32
N PRO A 154 19.00 35.31 -28.20
CA PRO A 154 18.21 36.51 -27.92
C PRO A 154 16.71 36.25 -27.70
N ALA A 155 16.15 35.22 -28.33
CA ALA A 155 14.71 34.94 -28.27
C ALA A 155 14.30 34.15 -27.01
N LEU A 156 15.07 33.11 -26.67
CA LEU A 156 14.69 32.07 -25.71
C LEU A 156 15.74 31.86 -24.60
N ASN A 157 16.89 32.55 -24.67
CA ASN A 157 18.06 32.33 -23.83
C ASN A 157 18.69 30.93 -23.97
N VAL A 158 18.67 30.39 -25.20
CA VAL A 158 19.13 29.03 -25.51
C VAL A 158 20.31 29.07 -26.49
N ALA A 159 21.30 28.20 -26.25
CA ALA A 159 22.46 27.97 -27.12
C ALA A 159 22.60 26.48 -27.45
N LEU A 160 23.45 26.15 -28.42
CA LEU A 160 23.67 24.79 -28.90
C LEU A 160 25.16 24.44 -28.88
N ASP A 161 25.51 23.32 -28.24
CA ASP A 161 26.88 22.77 -28.15
C ASP A 161 27.13 21.65 -29.19
N ASN A 162 26.31 21.59 -30.24
CA ASN A 162 26.29 20.59 -31.32
C ASN A 162 26.02 19.15 -30.85
N TRP A 163 26.15 18.21 -31.79
CA TRP A 163 25.98 16.76 -31.57
C TRP A 163 27.14 16.17 -30.77
N HIS A 164 26.81 15.39 -29.74
CA HIS A 164 27.77 14.60 -28.97
C HIS A 164 27.42 13.12 -29.02
N GLU A 165 28.43 12.26 -29.10
CA GLU A 165 28.26 10.81 -28.94
C GLU A 165 28.20 10.45 -27.47
N LEU A 166 27.01 10.08 -26.99
CA LEU A 166 26.68 9.95 -25.57
C LEU A 166 26.23 8.54 -25.21
N SER A 167 26.50 7.54 -26.06
CA SER A 167 26.26 6.14 -25.69
C SER A 167 26.87 5.84 -24.32
N THR A 168 26.10 5.16 -23.47
CA THR A 168 26.37 4.81 -22.06
C THR A 168 26.31 5.94 -21.02
N TYR A 169 26.17 7.21 -21.42
CA TYR A 169 25.97 8.31 -20.46
C TYR A 169 24.63 8.16 -19.75
N ARG A 170 24.58 8.49 -18.46
CA ARG A 170 23.34 8.39 -17.67
C ARG A 170 22.84 9.77 -17.29
N VAL A 171 21.52 9.94 -17.19
CA VAL A 171 20.93 11.17 -16.68
C VAL A 171 21.00 11.16 -15.15
N ARG A 172 21.48 12.26 -14.56
CA ARG A 172 21.67 12.42 -13.11
C ARG A 172 21.12 13.77 -12.64
N MET A 173 20.58 13.79 -11.42
CA MET A 173 20.21 15.03 -10.74
C MET A 173 21.44 15.86 -10.34
N THR A 174 21.46 17.15 -10.64
CA THR A 174 22.52 18.05 -10.18
C THR A 174 22.41 18.34 -8.67
N SER A 175 23.47 18.88 -8.06
CA SER A 175 23.56 19.20 -6.62
C SER A 175 22.95 20.56 -6.23
N GLY A 176 21.93 21.02 -6.95
CA GLY A 176 21.31 22.34 -6.76
C GLY A 176 20.08 22.36 -5.84
N ALA A 177 19.79 23.53 -5.26
CA ALA A 177 18.55 23.79 -4.53
C ALA A 177 17.52 24.43 -5.48
N HIS A 178 16.87 23.60 -6.30
CA HIS A 178 15.74 24.01 -7.15
C HIS A 178 14.44 23.41 -6.59
N PRO A 179 13.29 24.12 -6.63
CA PRO A 179 12.02 23.61 -6.10
C PRO A 179 11.60 22.25 -6.67
N VAL A 180 11.93 21.97 -7.93
CA VAL A 180 11.68 20.66 -8.55
C VAL A 180 12.39 19.53 -7.80
N HIS A 181 13.66 19.69 -7.40
CA HIS A 181 14.37 18.66 -6.63
C HIS A 181 13.67 18.35 -5.32
N THR A 182 13.17 19.38 -4.62
CA THR A 182 12.48 19.19 -3.34
C THR A 182 11.11 18.52 -3.48
N ARG A 183 10.41 18.70 -4.61
CA ARG A 183 9.09 18.09 -4.86
C ARG A 183 9.19 16.59 -5.15
N VAL A 184 10.22 16.17 -5.87
CA VAL A 184 10.41 14.77 -6.26
C VAL A 184 10.86 13.91 -5.06
N GLY A 185 11.49 14.52 -4.04
CA GLY A 185 11.89 13.80 -2.82
C GLY A 185 13.09 12.86 -2.99
N LEU A 186 13.80 12.94 -4.12
CA LEU A 186 15.00 12.15 -4.39
C LEU A 186 16.25 12.85 -3.87
N ALA A 187 17.25 12.05 -3.47
CA ALA A 187 18.56 12.57 -3.10
C ALA A 187 19.24 13.28 -4.29
N GLN A 188 20.00 14.34 -4.02
CA GLN A 188 20.83 14.98 -5.04
C GLN A 188 21.89 14.00 -5.55
N GLY A 189 22.24 14.09 -6.84
CA GLY A 189 23.19 13.17 -7.46
C GLY A 189 22.60 11.80 -7.79
N THR A 190 21.31 11.55 -7.55
CA THR A 190 20.63 10.33 -7.98
C THR A 190 20.68 10.20 -9.50
N THR A 191 21.18 9.05 -9.97
CA THR A 191 21.09 8.64 -11.37
C THR A 191 19.65 8.21 -11.65
N LEU A 192 19.03 8.81 -12.66
CA LEU A 192 17.62 8.60 -12.98
C LEU A 192 17.40 7.58 -14.10
N THR A 193 18.42 7.33 -14.93
CA THR A 193 18.29 6.48 -16.10
C THR A 193 19.42 5.48 -16.19
N GLN A 194 19.16 4.39 -16.88
CA GLN A 194 20.19 3.59 -17.53
C GLN A 194 21.00 4.41 -18.55
N GLY A 195 22.07 3.82 -19.08
CA GLY A 195 22.92 4.46 -20.10
C GLY A 195 22.17 4.77 -21.40
N ALA A 196 22.40 5.95 -21.97
CA ALA A 196 21.91 6.37 -23.28
C ALA A 196 22.37 5.42 -24.40
N ALA A 197 21.55 5.26 -25.44
CA ALA A 197 21.81 4.32 -26.54
C ALA A 197 22.54 4.97 -27.72
N ALA A 198 22.44 6.30 -27.84
CA ALA A 198 23.02 7.07 -28.93
C ALA A 198 23.39 8.48 -28.44
N GLY A 199 24.05 9.25 -29.32
CA GLY A 199 24.25 10.68 -29.14
C GLY A 199 22.97 11.53 -29.22
N THR A 200 23.11 12.80 -28.85
CA THR A 200 22.10 13.84 -29.05
C THR A 200 22.76 15.21 -29.21
N GLU A 201 21.99 16.18 -29.69
CA GLU A 201 22.37 17.60 -29.70
C GLU A 201 22.24 18.19 -28.29
N VAL A 202 23.35 18.69 -27.74
CA VAL A 202 23.34 19.26 -26.39
C VAL A 202 22.89 20.72 -26.43
N ILE A 203 21.86 21.02 -25.64
CA ILE A 203 21.30 22.37 -25.51
C ILE A 203 21.80 23.01 -24.22
N GLU A 204 22.27 24.25 -24.33
CA GLU A 204 22.78 25.03 -23.22
C GLU A 204 21.96 26.30 -22.99
N ILE A 205 22.19 26.94 -21.84
CA ILE A 205 21.67 28.27 -21.54
C ILE A 205 22.65 29.30 -22.09
N ALA A 206 22.17 30.22 -22.95
CA ALA A 206 23.03 31.22 -23.60
C ALA A 206 23.62 32.24 -22.60
N ASP A 207 22.81 32.70 -21.64
CA ASP A 207 23.21 33.50 -20.48
C ASP A 207 22.87 32.76 -19.18
N PRO A 208 23.82 32.01 -18.60
CA PRO A 208 23.64 31.31 -17.33
C PRO A 208 23.41 32.24 -16.13
N ALA A 209 23.70 33.55 -16.26
CA ALA A 209 23.44 34.53 -15.20
C ALA A 209 22.01 35.10 -15.25
N ALA A 210 21.24 34.78 -16.30
CA ALA A 210 19.83 35.19 -16.37
C ALA A 210 19.01 34.58 -15.21
N PRO A 211 17.97 35.28 -14.72
CA PRO A 211 17.13 34.77 -13.64
C PRO A 211 16.52 33.40 -13.98
N GLY A 212 16.40 32.52 -12.99
CA GLY A 212 15.83 31.19 -13.18
C GLY A 212 16.68 30.25 -14.03
N SER A 213 17.88 30.65 -14.46
CA SER A 213 18.81 29.77 -15.17
C SER A 213 19.39 28.71 -14.25
N ALA A 214 19.08 27.43 -14.49
CA ALA A 214 19.64 26.31 -13.75
C ALA A 214 19.64 25.02 -14.58
N VAL A 215 20.74 24.27 -14.50
CA VAL A 215 20.80 22.87 -14.98
C VAL A 215 20.23 21.98 -13.87
N LEU A 216 19.10 21.33 -14.16
CA LEU A 216 18.41 20.45 -13.22
C LEU A 216 18.92 19.01 -13.35
N LEU A 217 19.08 18.55 -14.59
CA LEU A 217 19.58 17.22 -14.91
C LEU A 217 20.78 17.33 -15.85
N GLU A 218 21.76 16.46 -15.65
CA GLU A 218 22.97 16.36 -16.47
C GLU A 218 23.14 14.94 -17.01
N LEU A 219 23.71 14.83 -18.22
CA LEU A 219 24.24 13.58 -18.76
C LEU A 219 25.65 13.38 -18.20
N VAL A 220 25.93 12.20 -17.68
CA VAL A 220 27.18 11.90 -16.98
C VAL A 220 27.84 10.66 -17.59
N SER A 221 29.13 10.76 -17.89
CA SER A 221 29.91 9.62 -18.39
C SER A 221 29.98 8.47 -17.38
N PRO A 222 30.21 7.20 -17.79
CA PRO A 222 30.28 6.06 -16.87
C PRO A 222 31.31 6.20 -15.73
N ASN A 223 32.42 6.90 -15.99
CA ASN A 223 33.46 7.21 -15.00
C ASN A 223 33.20 8.53 -14.23
N GLN A 224 32.07 9.19 -14.50
CA GLN A 224 31.61 10.43 -13.86
C GLN A 224 32.52 11.65 -14.02
N THR A 225 33.36 11.69 -15.07
CA THR A 225 34.32 12.79 -15.27
C THR A 225 33.87 13.84 -16.28
N VAL A 226 32.91 13.52 -17.16
CA VAL A 226 32.40 14.43 -18.18
C VAL A 226 30.91 14.57 -17.99
N THR A 227 30.43 15.82 -17.98
CA THR A 227 29.01 16.14 -17.87
C THR A 227 28.55 17.10 -18.95
N PHE A 228 27.30 16.92 -19.38
CA PHE A 228 26.61 17.81 -20.31
C PHE A 228 25.22 18.14 -19.75
N PRO A 229 24.66 19.34 -19.99
CA PRO A 229 23.30 19.65 -19.59
C PRO A 229 22.29 18.74 -20.31
N TYR A 230 21.35 18.17 -19.55
CA TYR A 230 20.26 17.36 -20.09
C TYR A 230 18.93 18.11 -20.04
N LEU A 231 18.54 18.55 -18.85
CA LEU A 231 17.32 19.32 -18.60
C LEU A 231 17.70 20.60 -17.88
N SER A 232 17.40 21.72 -18.50
CA SER A 232 17.72 23.05 -17.98
C SER A 232 16.49 23.94 -17.95
N THR A 233 16.49 24.87 -17.01
CA THR A 233 15.49 25.93 -16.86
C THR A 233 16.14 27.27 -17.12
N THR A 234 15.40 28.24 -17.66
CA THR A 234 15.80 29.63 -17.74
C THR A 234 14.58 30.54 -17.85
N THR A 235 14.79 31.86 -17.86
CA THR A 235 13.74 32.83 -18.19
C THR A 235 14.13 33.66 -19.41
N SER A 236 13.15 34.00 -20.23
CA SER A 236 13.31 34.93 -21.35
C SER A 236 12.14 35.91 -21.35
N SER A 237 12.44 37.22 -21.32
CA SER A 237 11.44 38.30 -21.35
C SER A 237 10.34 38.20 -20.26
N GLY A 238 10.61 37.50 -19.14
CA GLY A 238 9.64 37.28 -18.05
C GLY A 238 8.88 35.96 -18.12
N GLY A 239 8.95 35.25 -19.25
CA GLY A 239 8.42 33.90 -19.41
C GLY A 239 9.42 32.83 -18.97
N LYS A 240 8.92 31.62 -18.71
CA LYS A 240 9.72 30.47 -18.26
C LYS A 240 10.03 29.55 -19.44
N VAL A 241 11.24 29.00 -19.46
CA VAL A 241 11.67 28.06 -20.50
C VAL A 241 12.29 26.83 -19.85
N ILE A 242 11.81 25.64 -20.24
CA ILE A 242 12.49 24.37 -20.04
C ILE A 242 13.05 23.90 -21.38
N VAL A 243 14.31 23.48 -21.39
CA VAL A 243 14.94 22.83 -22.54
C VAL A 243 15.44 21.45 -22.17
N ILE A 244 15.25 20.50 -23.08
CA ILE A 244 15.69 19.12 -22.94
C ILE A 244 16.58 18.79 -24.14
N SER A 245 17.80 18.31 -23.91
CA SER A 245 18.77 17.97 -24.96
C SER A 245 18.36 16.76 -25.81
N GLY A 246 17.34 15.99 -25.39
CA GLY A 246 16.74 14.92 -26.17
C GLY A 246 15.85 14.02 -25.33
N TYR A 247 14.54 14.20 -25.41
CA TYR A 247 13.58 13.30 -24.80
C TYR A 247 13.15 12.26 -25.83
N GLY A 248 12.45 12.67 -26.90
CA GLY A 248 11.85 11.79 -27.90
C GLY A 248 12.80 11.22 -28.96
N THR A 249 14.10 11.10 -28.67
CA THR A 249 15.13 10.72 -29.65
C THR A 249 15.64 9.29 -29.48
N TRP A 250 16.41 8.80 -30.46
CA TRP A 250 17.17 7.53 -30.39
C TRP A 250 18.15 7.46 -29.20
N MET A 251 18.39 8.56 -28.49
CA MET A 251 19.13 8.51 -27.22
C MET A 251 18.44 7.59 -26.21
N GLY A 252 17.11 7.50 -26.25
CA GLY A 252 16.29 6.55 -25.48
C GLY A 252 16.36 6.74 -23.97
N ALA A 253 16.81 7.90 -23.48
CA ALA A 253 17.06 8.14 -22.06
C ALA A 253 15.85 7.83 -21.16
N ALA A 254 14.63 8.03 -21.66
CA ALA A 254 13.39 7.79 -20.93
C ALA A 254 12.82 6.37 -21.09
N SER A 255 13.56 5.46 -21.74
CA SER A 255 13.16 4.07 -21.88
C SER A 255 13.36 3.29 -20.57
N VAL A 256 12.33 2.56 -20.14
CA VAL A 256 12.32 1.71 -18.93
C VAL A 256 12.98 0.36 -19.14
N PHE A 257 13.12 -0.08 -20.40
CA PHE A 257 13.77 -1.33 -20.76
C PHE A 257 14.61 -1.16 -22.03
N ARG A 258 15.84 -1.67 -22.03
CA ARG A 258 16.71 -1.60 -23.22
C ARG A 258 17.39 -2.90 -23.58
N ASN A 259 17.43 -3.14 -24.89
CA ASN A 259 18.05 -4.32 -25.47
C ASN A 259 18.97 -4.03 -26.68
N PHE A 260 19.47 -2.79 -26.83
CA PHE A 260 20.37 -2.41 -27.93
C PHE A 260 21.79 -2.08 -27.45
N GLY A 261 22.80 -2.66 -28.12
CA GLY A 261 24.21 -2.28 -27.99
C GLY A 261 25.00 -2.98 -26.88
N ALA A 262 26.16 -2.42 -26.52
CA ALA A 262 27.08 -2.94 -25.49
C ALA A 262 26.71 -2.52 -24.04
N ALA A 263 25.52 -1.97 -23.84
CA ALA A 263 25.02 -1.57 -22.53
C ALA A 263 24.66 -2.82 -21.67
N PRO A 264 24.70 -2.74 -20.33
CA PRO A 264 24.25 -3.84 -19.49
C PRO A 264 22.77 -4.10 -19.77
N LEU A 265 22.49 -5.34 -20.21
CA LEU A 265 21.14 -5.84 -20.44
C LEU A 265 20.39 -5.89 -19.11
N GLY A 266 19.16 -5.36 -19.05
CA GLY A 266 18.33 -5.41 -17.85
C GLY A 266 17.29 -4.30 -17.74
N PHE A 267 16.55 -4.34 -16.63
CA PHE A 267 15.62 -3.31 -16.19
C PHE A 267 16.35 -2.35 -15.23
N ASP A 268 16.08 -1.04 -15.35
CA ASP A 268 16.54 0.01 -14.43
C ASP A 268 15.31 0.84 -14.06
N ASP A 269 15.15 1.18 -12.78
CA ASP A 269 14.04 2.03 -12.33
C ASP A 269 14.21 3.42 -12.93
N ASN A 270 13.68 3.62 -14.13
CA ASN A 270 13.86 4.87 -14.85
C ASN A 270 13.01 5.97 -14.20
N LEU A 271 13.65 6.80 -13.39
CA LEU A 271 13.03 7.89 -12.62
C LEU A 271 13.01 9.22 -13.40
N LEU A 272 13.45 9.24 -14.66
CA LEU A 272 13.43 10.45 -15.47
C LEU A 272 12.00 10.95 -15.69
N LEU A 273 11.07 10.07 -16.02
CA LEU A 273 9.69 10.47 -16.29
C LEU A 273 8.97 11.02 -15.04
N PRO A 274 9.01 10.35 -13.86
CA PRO A 274 8.52 10.96 -12.61
C PRO A 274 9.12 12.34 -12.33
N TYR A 275 10.43 12.52 -12.57
CA TYR A 275 11.08 13.82 -12.42
C TYR A 275 10.53 14.86 -13.42
N MET A 276 10.33 14.46 -14.67
CA MET A 276 9.80 15.34 -15.72
C MET A 276 8.37 15.80 -15.44
N VAL A 277 7.51 14.93 -14.90
CA VAL A 277 6.15 15.31 -14.46
C VAL A 277 6.22 16.45 -13.45
N GLU A 278 7.09 16.36 -12.44
CA GLU A 278 7.26 17.42 -11.44
C GLU A 278 7.88 18.70 -12.02
N ALA A 279 8.83 18.57 -12.95
CA ALA A 279 9.42 19.70 -13.66
C ALA A 279 8.39 20.45 -14.52
N ILE A 280 7.50 19.73 -15.17
CA ILE A 280 6.42 20.29 -15.99
C ILE A 280 5.33 20.92 -15.13
N GLN A 281 4.95 20.28 -14.02
CA GLN A 281 4.02 20.90 -13.06
C GLN A 281 4.57 22.22 -12.54
N TRP A 282 5.88 22.29 -12.25
CA TRP A 282 6.55 23.56 -11.92
C TRP A 282 6.55 24.56 -13.08
N LEU A 283 6.76 24.10 -14.33
CA LEU A 283 6.74 24.96 -15.51
C LEU A 283 5.39 25.66 -15.66
N ILE A 284 4.29 24.94 -15.48
CA ILE A 284 2.94 25.50 -15.64
C ILE A 284 2.59 26.35 -14.41
N ALA A 285 2.86 25.85 -13.20
CA ALA A 285 2.39 26.44 -11.94
C ALA A 285 3.41 26.26 -10.79
N PRO A 286 4.37 27.19 -10.65
CA PRO A 286 5.47 27.06 -9.68
C PRO A 286 5.05 27.36 -8.24
N ASP A 287 4.04 28.22 -8.03
CA ASP A 287 3.66 28.74 -6.71
C ASP A 287 2.22 28.39 -6.31
N GLU A 288 1.58 27.49 -7.04
CA GLU A 288 0.17 27.13 -6.88
C GLU A 288 -0.01 25.65 -6.50
N PRO A 289 -1.10 25.29 -5.81
CA PRO A 289 -1.48 23.91 -5.59
C PRO A 289 -1.93 23.29 -6.92
N VAL A 290 -1.07 22.46 -7.49
CA VAL A 290 -1.33 21.82 -8.78
C VAL A 290 -2.22 20.60 -8.58
N VAL A 291 -3.24 20.49 -9.43
CA VAL A 291 -4.08 19.30 -9.56
C VAL A 291 -3.98 18.74 -10.97
N GLY A 292 -4.10 17.43 -11.12
CA GLY A 292 -4.14 16.77 -12.42
C GLY A 292 -5.27 15.75 -12.49
N LEU A 293 -5.98 15.73 -13.61
CA LEU A 293 -6.99 14.71 -13.91
C LEU A 293 -6.31 13.50 -14.55
N GLN A 294 -6.25 12.41 -13.82
CA GLN A 294 -5.64 11.14 -14.21
C GLN A 294 -6.69 10.19 -14.80
N LEU A 295 -6.28 9.33 -15.74
CA LEU A 295 -7.15 8.34 -16.38
C LEU A 295 -7.82 7.41 -15.37
N SER A 296 -7.11 7.08 -14.28
CA SER A 296 -7.65 6.42 -13.09
C SER A 296 -7.00 6.97 -11.82
N HIS A 297 -7.59 6.66 -10.67
CA HIS A 297 -7.04 7.00 -9.36
C HIS A 297 -5.93 6.03 -8.90
N ALA A 298 -5.80 4.88 -9.54
CA ALA A 298 -4.84 3.84 -9.20
C ALA A 298 -3.40 4.22 -9.61
N GLY A 299 -2.42 3.40 -9.25
CA GLY A 299 -1.05 3.55 -9.76
C GLY A 299 -0.97 3.32 -11.27
N MET A 300 -1.67 2.28 -11.74
CA MET A 300 -1.72 1.83 -13.13
C MET A 300 -3.16 1.55 -13.57
N THR A 301 -3.41 1.78 -14.86
CA THR A 301 -4.62 1.38 -15.59
C THR A 301 -4.23 0.30 -16.59
N ALA A 302 -4.84 -0.89 -16.60
CA ALA A 302 -4.46 -1.98 -17.49
C ALA A 302 -5.58 -2.41 -18.44
N ILE A 303 -5.21 -2.71 -19.68
CA ILE A 303 -6.03 -3.37 -20.70
C ILE A 303 -5.16 -4.35 -21.48
N GLY A 304 -5.66 -5.57 -21.72
CA GLY A 304 -4.99 -6.53 -22.60
C GLY A 304 -5.24 -6.18 -24.06
N ARG A 305 -4.20 -6.24 -24.90
CA ARG A 305 -4.31 -6.12 -26.35
C ARG A 305 -3.86 -7.43 -26.99
N VAL A 306 -4.69 -8.04 -27.82
CA VAL A 306 -4.36 -9.32 -28.47
C VAL A 306 -4.50 -9.23 -29.97
N ASP A 307 -3.40 -9.55 -30.64
CA ASP A 307 -3.29 -9.66 -32.09
C ASP A 307 -3.51 -11.13 -32.45
N ASP A 308 -4.61 -11.39 -33.15
CA ASP A 308 -5.00 -12.73 -33.55
C ASP A 308 -4.47 -13.02 -34.96
N ASP A 309 -3.16 -13.16 -35.09
CA ASP A 309 -2.47 -13.41 -36.35
C ASP A 309 -2.90 -14.75 -36.96
N GLU A 310 -3.16 -15.76 -36.14
CA GLU A 310 -3.49 -17.11 -36.56
C GLU A 310 -4.99 -17.42 -36.33
N SER A 311 -5.85 -16.46 -36.69
CA SER A 311 -7.31 -16.56 -36.52
C SER A 311 -7.94 -17.79 -37.20
N GLU A 312 -7.24 -18.46 -38.11
CA GLU A 312 -7.66 -19.69 -38.77
C GLU A 312 -7.44 -20.97 -37.95
N ARG A 313 -6.69 -20.93 -36.83
CA ARG A 313 -6.30 -22.13 -36.04
C ARG A 313 -7.22 -22.33 -34.81
N PRO A 314 -8.30 -23.13 -34.89
CA PRO A 314 -9.31 -23.23 -33.84
C PRO A 314 -8.75 -23.67 -32.47
N GLY A 315 -7.76 -24.55 -32.47
CA GLY A 315 -7.16 -25.02 -31.23
C GLY A 315 -6.32 -23.98 -30.49
N LEU A 316 -5.71 -23.01 -31.20
CA LEU A 316 -5.06 -21.87 -30.56
C LEU A 316 -6.12 -20.91 -30.01
N GLN A 317 -7.07 -20.53 -30.86
CA GLN A 317 -8.13 -19.60 -30.50
C GLN A 317 -8.94 -20.03 -29.27
N ASP A 318 -9.22 -21.32 -29.13
CA ASP A 318 -9.95 -21.84 -27.97
C ASP A 318 -9.19 -21.63 -26.65
N ARG A 319 -7.84 -21.78 -26.68
CA ARG A 319 -6.96 -21.54 -25.53
C ARG A 319 -6.74 -20.05 -25.27
N THR A 320 -6.62 -19.25 -26.33
CA THR A 320 -6.55 -17.79 -26.22
C THR A 320 -7.79 -17.25 -25.52
N LEU A 321 -8.99 -17.69 -25.94
CA LEU A 321 -10.24 -17.31 -25.27
C LEU A 321 -10.30 -17.79 -23.82
N ASP A 322 -9.81 -19.00 -23.50
CA ASP A 322 -9.75 -19.48 -22.11
C ASP A 322 -8.87 -18.58 -21.23
N PHE A 323 -7.67 -18.20 -21.72
CA PHE A 323 -6.79 -17.30 -21.00
C PHE A 323 -7.41 -15.92 -20.80
N LEU A 324 -8.06 -15.34 -21.82
CA LEU A 324 -8.69 -14.02 -21.70
C LEU A 324 -9.87 -14.02 -20.72
N LEU A 325 -10.63 -15.12 -20.66
CA LEU A 325 -11.66 -15.30 -19.65
C LEU A 325 -11.06 -15.43 -18.25
N GLU A 326 -10.01 -16.23 -18.08
CA GLU A 326 -9.28 -16.36 -16.81
C GLU A 326 -8.71 -15.01 -16.33
N LEU A 327 -8.13 -14.23 -17.24
CA LEU A 327 -7.63 -12.88 -16.97
C LEU A 327 -8.74 -11.98 -16.41
N ALA A 328 -9.87 -11.88 -17.11
CA ALA A 328 -10.98 -11.03 -16.71
C ALA A 328 -11.63 -11.52 -15.40
N GLU A 329 -11.83 -12.83 -15.24
CA GLU A 329 -12.49 -13.40 -14.07
C GLU A 329 -11.63 -13.31 -12.80
N THR A 330 -10.32 -13.49 -12.93
CA THR A 330 -9.38 -13.51 -11.80
C THR A 330 -8.94 -12.10 -11.39
N THR A 331 -8.71 -11.23 -12.36
CA THR A 331 -8.05 -9.94 -12.13
C THR A 331 -8.96 -8.73 -12.37
N GLY A 332 -10.04 -8.92 -13.13
CA GLY A 332 -10.88 -7.84 -13.65
C GLY A 332 -10.32 -7.13 -14.88
N VAL A 333 -9.08 -7.44 -15.33
CA VAL A 333 -8.48 -6.84 -16.53
C VAL A 333 -9.16 -7.38 -17.78
N ASP A 334 -9.69 -6.46 -18.57
CA ASP A 334 -10.36 -6.75 -19.84
C ASP A 334 -9.38 -6.73 -21.00
N ALA A 335 -9.73 -7.40 -22.10
CA ALA A 335 -8.91 -7.46 -23.29
C ALA A 335 -9.66 -7.06 -24.58
N ALA A 336 -8.92 -6.43 -25.50
CA ALA A 336 -9.31 -6.25 -26.89
C ALA A 336 -8.65 -7.32 -27.76
N LEU A 337 -9.44 -8.24 -28.32
CA LEU A 337 -9.00 -9.29 -29.24
C LEU A 337 -9.28 -8.87 -30.68
N ALA A 338 -8.24 -8.66 -31.49
CA ALA A 338 -8.39 -8.15 -32.85
C ALA A 338 -8.13 -9.25 -33.89
N ILE A 339 -9.13 -9.53 -34.72
CA ILE A 339 -9.19 -10.71 -35.59
C ILE A 339 -8.76 -10.37 -37.02
N VAL A 340 -7.90 -11.21 -37.62
CA VAL A 340 -7.63 -11.17 -39.07
C VAL A 340 -8.80 -11.85 -39.80
N THR A 341 -9.71 -11.04 -40.32
CA THR A 341 -11.03 -11.54 -40.73
C THR A 341 -11.03 -12.56 -41.88
N SER A 342 -10.12 -12.44 -42.84
CA SER A 342 -10.00 -13.43 -43.92
C SER A 342 -9.49 -14.78 -43.43
N ARG A 343 -8.60 -14.78 -42.42
CA ARG A 343 -8.06 -15.97 -41.78
C ARG A 343 -9.14 -16.67 -40.96
N ALA A 344 -9.88 -15.94 -40.13
CA ALA A 344 -11.04 -16.45 -39.39
C ALA A 344 -12.08 -17.11 -40.33
N ASN A 345 -12.36 -16.46 -41.47
CA ASN A 345 -13.22 -17.02 -42.52
C ASN A 345 -12.66 -18.34 -43.09
N SER A 346 -11.38 -18.37 -43.42
CA SER A 346 -10.74 -19.55 -44.00
C SER A 346 -10.68 -20.74 -43.03
N GLY A 347 -10.52 -20.47 -41.73
CA GLY A 347 -10.52 -21.49 -40.67
C GLY A 347 -11.91 -21.91 -40.20
N GLY A 348 -12.95 -21.13 -40.52
CA GLY A 348 -14.32 -21.37 -40.05
C GLY A 348 -14.55 -21.04 -38.57
N ASN A 349 -13.77 -20.11 -38.02
CA ASN A 349 -13.71 -19.86 -36.57
C ASN A 349 -14.72 -18.83 -36.05
N TRP A 350 -15.56 -18.23 -36.90
CA TRP A 350 -16.64 -17.35 -36.44
C TRP A 350 -17.62 -18.01 -35.47
N SER A 351 -17.82 -19.33 -35.58
CA SER A 351 -18.65 -20.08 -34.62
C SER A 351 -18.00 -20.22 -33.23
N LEU A 352 -16.66 -20.12 -33.16
CA LEU A 352 -15.90 -20.11 -31.92
C LEU A 352 -15.96 -18.72 -31.28
N PHE A 353 -15.66 -17.67 -32.05
CA PHE A 353 -15.73 -16.27 -31.60
C PHE A 353 -17.15 -15.85 -31.25
N GLY A 354 -18.14 -16.18 -32.10
CA GLY A 354 -19.57 -16.01 -31.83
C GLY A 354 -20.17 -17.09 -30.92
N GLY A 355 -19.34 -17.92 -30.31
CA GLY A 355 -19.74 -19.00 -29.40
C GLY A 355 -19.89 -18.53 -27.94
N PRO A 356 -20.11 -19.48 -27.00
CA PRO A 356 -20.28 -19.16 -25.59
C PRO A 356 -19.09 -18.40 -24.96
N LYS A 357 -17.85 -18.76 -25.33
CA LYS A 357 -16.64 -18.12 -24.79
C LYS A 357 -16.52 -16.66 -25.24
N GLY A 358 -16.69 -16.36 -26.52
CA GLY A 358 -16.63 -14.98 -27.00
C GLY A 358 -17.81 -14.13 -26.51
N ALA A 359 -19.01 -14.70 -26.38
CA ALA A 359 -20.12 -14.03 -25.71
C ALA A 359 -19.84 -13.70 -24.24
N GLN A 360 -19.13 -14.60 -23.54
CA GLN A 360 -18.71 -14.39 -22.15
C GLN A 360 -17.62 -13.33 -22.06
N LEU A 361 -16.65 -13.30 -22.98
CA LEU A 361 -15.60 -12.28 -23.05
C LEU A 361 -16.22 -10.88 -23.18
N GLU A 362 -17.15 -10.67 -24.12
CA GLU A 362 -17.82 -9.37 -24.28
C GLU A 362 -18.71 -9.01 -23.09
N LYS A 363 -19.34 -10.02 -22.45
CA LYS A 363 -20.13 -9.79 -21.23
C LYS A 363 -19.29 -9.30 -20.05
N LEU A 364 -18.02 -9.72 -19.97
CA LEU A 364 -17.12 -9.35 -18.88
C LEU A 364 -16.44 -7.98 -19.07
N GLY A 365 -16.62 -7.33 -20.22
CA GLY A 365 -16.04 -6.02 -20.53
C GLY A 365 -14.97 -6.05 -21.62
N GLY A 366 -14.55 -7.24 -22.05
CA GLY A 366 -13.70 -7.44 -23.21
C GLY A 366 -14.39 -7.06 -24.53
N LEU A 367 -13.62 -6.99 -25.61
CA LEU A 367 -14.15 -6.64 -26.93
C LEU A 367 -13.41 -7.36 -28.05
N MET A 368 -14.16 -7.86 -29.03
CA MET A 368 -13.58 -8.37 -30.28
C MET A 368 -13.62 -7.31 -31.38
N GLY A 369 -12.44 -6.99 -31.92
CA GLY A 369 -12.21 -6.01 -32.98
C GLY A 369 -11.55 -6.65 -34.20
N SER A 370 -10.95 -5.81 -35.06
CA SER A 370 -10.26 -6.28 -36.27
C SER A 370 -8.76 -6.00 -36.23
N HIS A 371 -7.98 -6.99 -36.65
CA HIS A 371 -6.56 -6.88 -36.96
C HIS A 371 -6.34 -6.95 -38.47
N SER A 372 -7.06 -6.11 -39.22
CA SER A 372 -7.05 -6.08 -40.70
C SER A 372 -7.85 -7.19 -41.39
N HIS A 373 -8.02 -7.06 -42.71
CA HIS A 373 -8.71 -8.05 -43.51
C HIS A 373 -7.82 -9.26 -43.81
N ILE A 374 -6.66 -9.02 -44.42
CA ILE A 374 -5.73 -10.08 -44.87
C ILE A 374 -4.37 -10.05 -44.17
N HIS A 375 -4.01 -8.94 -43.52
CA HIS A 375 -2.73 -8.78 -42.81
C HIS A 375 -1.50 -8.91 -43.75
N ASP A 376 -1.61 -8.38 -44.97
CA ASP A 376 -0.54 -8.45 -45.99
C ASP A 376 0.29 -7.15 -46.10
N TYR A 377 -0.24 -6.03 -45.59
CA TYR A 377 0.39 -4.72 -45.71
C TYR A 377 0.91 -4.21 -44.37
N ASP A 378 2.19 -3.82 -44.34
CA ASP A 378 2.76 -3.02 -43.24
C ASP A 378 2.14 -1.61 -43.29
N MET A 379 1.34 -1.25 -42.29
CA MET A 379 0.65 0.04 -42.27
C MET A 379 1.57 1.22 -41.89
N SER A 380 2.85 0.97 -41.59
CA SER A 380 3.85 2.03 -41.33
C SER A 380 4.39 2.67 -42.62
N VAL A 381 4.16 2.03 -43.77
CA VAL A 381 4.41 2.63 -45.09
C VAL A 381 3.17 3.37 -45.58
N ASN A 382 3.37 4.32 -46.50
CA ASN A 382 2.27 5.05 -47.11
C ASN A 382 1.46 4.09 -48.01
N LEU A 383 0.28 3.70 -47.54
CA LEU A 383 -0.66 2.86 -48.28
C LEU A 383 -1.52 3.73 -49.20
N THR A 384 -1.87 3.20 -50.38
CA THR A 384 -2.89 3.88 -51.20
C THR A 384 -4.25 3.82 -50.52
N ASP A 385 -5.12 4.82 -50.72
CA ASP A 385 -6.50 4.83 -50.22
C ASP A 385 -7.24 3.50 -50.50
N ALA A 386 -6.99 2.89 -51.66
CA ALA A 386 -7.60 1.62 -52.05
C ALA A 386 -7.06 0.42 -51.24
N GLN A 387 -5.78 0.41 -50.88
CA GLN A 387 -5.21 -0.62 -50.00
C GLN A 387 -5.72 -0.45 -48.58
N PHE A 388 -5.72 0.79 -48.08
CA PHE A 388 -6.25 1.10 -46.75
C PHE A 388 -7.73 0.70 -46.63
N ALA A 389 -8.55 1.10 -47.60
CA ALA A 389 -9.97 0.75 -47.65
C ALA A 389 -10.23 -0.75 -47.87
N ALA A 390 -9.25 -1.52 -48.37
CA ALA A 390 -9.38 -2.97 -48.48
C ALA A 390 -9.08 -3.70 -47.15
N GLU A 391 -8.27 -3.09 -46.28
CA GLU A 391 -7.80 -3.69 -45.04
C GLU A 391 -8.64 -3.33 -43.80
N VAL A 392 -9.12 -2.08 -43.71
CA VAL A 392 -9.71 -1.55 -42.46
C VAL A 392 -11.24 -1.61 -42.45
N GLY A 393 -11.91 -0.88 -43.34
CA GLY A 393 -13.39 -0.80 -43.34
C GLY A 393 -14.08 -2.17 -43.46
N PRO A 394 -13.77 -2.99 -44.50
CA PRO A 394 -14.38 -4.30 -44.69
C PRO A 394 -14.14 -5.28 -43.56
N SER A 395 -12.98 -5.21 -42.89
CA SER A 395 -12.66 -6.13 -41.80
C SER A 395 -13.48 -5.82 -40.55
N LEU A 396 -13.66 -4.54 -40.21
CA LEU A 396 -14.55 -4.12 -39.14
C LEU A 396 -16.02 -4.48 -39.44
N ASP A 397 -16.50 -4.28 -40.68
CA ASP A 397 -17.84 -4.68 -41.10
C ASP A 397 -18.09 -6.20 -40.93
N ILE A 398 -17.08 -7.02 -41.26
CA ILE A 398 -17.17 -8.48 -41.10
C ILE A 398 -17.26 -8.85 -39.61
N VAL A 399 -16.40 -8.28 -38.75
CA VAL A 399 -16.44 -8.54 -37.29
C VAL A 399 -17.82 -8.21 -36.72
N GLU A 400 -18.38 -7.06 -37.08
CA GLU A 400 -19.72 -6.68 -36.63
C GLU A 400 -20.81 -7.64 -37.12
N ALA A 401 -20.78 -8.01 -38.40
CA ALA A 401 -21.79 -8.89 -38.98
C ALA A 401 -21.77 -10.29 -38.34
N GLU A 402 -20.59 -10.85 -38.12
CA GLU A 402 -20.42 -12.21 -37.59
C GLU A 402 -20.68 -12.28 -36.08
N LEU A 403 -20.40 -11.22 -35.33
CA LEU A 403 -20.61 -11.17 -33.88
C LEU A 403 -21.96 -10.56 -33.45
N ALA A 404 -22.73 -9.99 -34.38
CA ALA A 404 -24.07 -9.46 -34.11
C ALA A 404 -24.99 -10.41 -33.32
N PRO A 405 -24.95 -11.76 -33.48
CA PRO A 405 -25.81 -12.67 -32.72
C PRO A 405 -25.51 -12.73 -31.21
N ILE A 406 -24.29 -12.41 -30.78
CA ILE A 406 -23.89 -12.45 -29.36
C ILE A 406 -23.94 -11.05 -28.70
N ARG A 407 -23.96 -9.99 -29.52
CA ARG A 407 -23.94 -8.60 -29.07
C ARG A 407 -25.33 -8.10 -28.69
N ALA A 408 -25.48 -7.65 -27.45
CA ALA A 408 -26.71 -7.03 -26.97
C ALA A 408 -26.86 -5.56 -27.40
N ILE A 409 -25.74 -4.88 -27.65
CA ILE A 409 -25.63 -3.50 -28.12
C ILE A 409 -24.56 -3.44 -29.20
N THR A 410 -24.61 -2.46 -30.11
CA THR A 410 -23.51 -2.18 -31.03
C THR A 410 -22.33 -1.65 -30.22
N PRO A 411 -21.21 -2.39 -30.10
CA PRO A 411 -20.07 -1.95 -29.33
C PRO A 411 -19.23 -0.95 -30.16
N PRO A 412 -18.28 -0.24 -29.52
CA PRO A 412 -17.30 0.54 -30.26
C PRO A 412 -16.49 -0.33 -31.22
N ARG A 413 -16.10 0.24 -32.35
CA ARG A 413 -15.25 -0.39 -33.37
C ARG A 413 -13.79 -0.30 -32.95
N VAL A 414 -13.15 -1.44 -32.69
CA VAL A 414 -11.73 -1.52 -32.35
C VAL A 414 -10.91 -2.06 -33.50
N PHE A 415 -9.80 -1.37 -33.79
CA PHE A 415 -8.84 -1.76 -34.81
C PHE A 415 -7.42 -1.86 -34.23
N ILE A 416 -6.71 -2.96 -34.48
CA ILE A 416 -5.28 -3.04 -34.20
C ILE A 416 -4.56 -3.16 -35.54
N ASN A 417 -3.57 -2.31 -35.81
CA ASN A 417 -2.95 -2.31 -37.12
C ASN A 417 -1.86 -3.40 -37.26
N PRO A 418 -1.76 -4.04 -38.45
CA PRO A 418 -0.57 -4.79 -38.85
C PRO A 418 0.66 -3.88 -38.97
N GLY A 419 1.78 -4.28 -38.36
CA GLY A 419 3.06 -3.56 -38.46
C GLY A 419 3.23 -2.41 -37.46
N SER A 420 4.43 -1.80 -37.42
CA SER A 420 4.88 -0.97 -36.29
C SER A 420 4.06 0.27 -35.99
N THR A 421 3.45 0.95 -36.95
CA THR A 421 2.62 2.13 -36.66
C THR A 421 1.73 2.48 -37.83
N ILE A 422 0.94 3.55 -37.68
CA ILE A 422 0.29 4.26 -38.77
C ILE A 422 0.86 5.69 -38.83
N ARG A 423 1.09 6.19 -40.05
CA ARG A 423 1.56 7.57 -40.25
C ARG A 423 0.46 8.57 -39.93
N ASN A 424 0.82 9.72 -39.38
CA ASN A 424 -0.13 10.74 -38.96
C ASN A 424 -1.05 11.23 -40.09
N GLU A 425 -0.57 11.26 -41.35
CA GLU A 425 -1.41 11.59 -42.51
C GLU A 425 -2.61 10.65 -42.72
N ASP A 426 -2.51 9.39 -42.27
CA ASP A 426 -3.52 8.35 -42.49
C ASP A 426 -4.48 8.18 -41.31
N TYR A 427 -4.27 8.88 -40.19
CA TYR A 427 -5.16 8.80 -39.02
C TYR A 427 -6.61 9.14 -39.37
N SER A 428 -6.82 10.10 -40.28
CA SER A 428 -8.17 10.46 -40.74
C SER A 428 -8.93 9.31 -41.38
N LEU A 429 -8.21 8.37 -42.02
CA LEU A 429 -8.80 7.19 -42.63
C LEU A 429 -9.13 6.13 -41.57
N VAL A 430 -8.24 5.92 -40.59
CA VAL A 430 -8.47 4.97 -39.48
C VAL A 430 -9.70 5.38 -38.67
N PHE A 431 -9.76 6.64 -38.24
CA PHE A 431 -10.82 7.14 -37.38
C PHE A 431 -12.15 7.40 -38.07
N ALA A 432 -12.17 7.37 -39.40
CA ALA A 432 -13.43 7.30 -40.12
C ALA A 432 -14.13 5.95 -39.90
N GLU A 433 -13.37 4.91 -39.55
CA GLU A 433 -13.85 3.54 -39.44
C GLU A 433 -13.81 2.99 -38.01
N SER A 434 -12.91 3.44 -37.13
CA SER A 434 -12.79 2.91 -35.77
C SER A 434 -13.00 3.98 -34.68
N ASP A 435 -13.55 3.54 -33.54
CA ASP A 435 -13.71 4.37 -32.33
C ASP A 435 -12.43 4.36 -31.48
N LEU A 436 -11.68 3.26 -31.53
CA LEU A 436 -10.42 3.07 -30.85
C LEU A 436 -9.49 2.27 -31.75
N TYR A 437 -8.25 2.74 -31.89
CA TYR A 437 -7.21 1.99 -32.56
C TYR A 437 -5.97 1.85 -31.70
N PHE A 438 -5.27 0.76 -31.93
CA PHE A 438 -3.98 0.46 -31.33
C PHE A 438 -2.96 0.18 -32.42
N THR A 439 -1.70 0.51 -32.16
CA THR A 439 -0.60 0.14 -33.03
C THR A 439 0.38 -0.78 -32.36
N HIS A 440 1.06 -1.66 -33.14
CA HIS A 440 2.21 -2.42 -32.62
C HIS A 440 3.07 -1.53 -31.79
N GLY A 441 3.44 -0.38 -32.37
CA GLY A 441 4.26 0.75 -31.95
C GLY A 441 5.74 0.59 -32.28
N TYR A 442 6.55 1.54 -31.79
CA TYR A 442 8.01 1.48 -31.86
C TYR A 442 8.62 0.95 -30.57
N GLU A 443 7.96 0.02 -29.87
CA GLU A 443 8.32 -0.51 -28.54
C GLU A 443 9.62 -1.33 -28.53
N GLN A 444 10.43 -1.19 -29.56
CA GLN A 444 11.82 -1.56 -29.57
C GLN A 444 12.61 -0.65 -28.61
N ALA A 445 12.53 -0.89 -27.30
CA ALA A 445 13.41 -0.26 -26.30
C ALA A 445 13.44 1.29 -26.28
N LEU A 446 12.36 1.96 -26.71
CA LEU A 446 12.24 3.42 -26.81
C LEU A 446 11.50 4.05 -25.62
N ASN A 447 11.46 5.39 -25.59
CA ASN A 447 10.93 6.18 -24.48
C ASN A 447 9.47 5.81 -24.14
N TYR A 448 9.06 6.15 -22.92
CA TYR A 448 7.65 6.18 -22.52
C TYR A 448 6.78 6.81 -23.62
N ALA A 449 5.61 6.24 -23.86
CA ALA A 449 4.68 6.68 -24.89
C ALA A 449 5.18 6.55 -26.36
N SER A 450 5.81 5.42 -26.74
CA SER A 450 6.30 5.14 -28.13
C SER A 450 5.38 4.26 -29.00
N GLY A 451 4.36 3.62 -28.44
CA GLY A 451 3.25 3.04 -29.21
C GLY A 451 2.21 4.09 -29.63
N VAL A 452 1.09 3.70 -30.23
CA VAL A 452 -0.03 4.62 -30.44
C VAL A 452 -1.33 3.97 -30.04
N MET A 453 -2.05 4.60 -29.12
CA MET A 453 -3.46 4.38 -28.91
C MET A 453 -4.19 5.68 -29.25
N GLY A 454 -5.18 5.60 -30.12
CA GLY A 454 -5.98 6.76 -30.44
C GLY A 454 -7.45 6.41 -30.49
N PHE A 455 -8.28 7.42 -30.26
CA PHE A 455 -9.72 7.30 -30.29
C PHE A 455 -10.33 8.36 -31.20
N ALA A 456 -11.48 8.04 -31.79
CA ALA A 456 -12.16 8.92 -32.74
C ALA A 456 -12.48 10.27 -32.08
N LEU A 457 -12.18 11.36 -32.77
CA LEU A 457 -12.52 12.71 -32.32
C LEU A 457 -13.87 13.16 -32.88
N ASP A 458 -14.43 14.22 -32.30
CA ASP A 458 -15.68 14.80 -32.78
C ASP A 458 -15.61 15.17 -34.29
N PRO A 459 -16.73 15.04 -35.04
CA PRO A 459 -16.76 15.34 -36.47
C PRO A 459 -16.22 16.75 -36.79
N GLY A 460 -15.21 16.82 -37.67
CA GLY A 460 -14.57 18.07 -38.10
C GLY A 460 -13.31 18.45 -37.33
N VAL A 461 -12.93 17.70 -36.30
CA VAL A 461 -11.60 17.78 -35.68
C VAL A 461 -10.68 16.81 -36.41
N ALA A 462 -9.59 17.31 -37.00
CA ALA A 462 -8.58 16.45 -37.60
C ALA A 462 -8.03 15.50 -36.52
N PRO A 463 -8.06 14.18 -36.73
CA PRO A 463 -7.57 13.25 -35.73
C PRO A 463 -6.08 13.44 -35.53
N LYS A 464 -5.70 13.57 -34.27
CA LYS A 464 -4.33 13.72 -33.82
C LYS A 464 -4.14 12.72 -32.67
N PRO A 465 -2.94 12.17 -32.47
CA PRO A 465 -2.71 11.13 -31.47
C PRO A 465 -2.98 11.67 -30.06
N VAL A 466 -3.56 10.83 -29.18
CA VAL A 466 -4.15 11.32 -27.93
C VAL A 466 -3.63 10.60 -26.67
N VAL A 467 -3.26 9.32 -26.64
CA VAL A 467 -2.68 8.70 -25.41
C VAL A 467 -1.79 7.51 -25.76
N VAL A 468 -0.70 7.25 -25.02
CA VAL A 468 0.17 6.09 -25.27
C VAL A 468 0.79 5.50 -24.01
N ASN A 469 0.80 4.16 -23.91
CA ASN A 469 1.88 3.34 -23.35
C ASN A 469 1.77 1.86 -23.72
N ALA A 470 2.46 1.48 -24.77
CA ALA A 470 2.69 0.09 -25.04
C ALA A 470 4.09 -0.28 -24.51
N PRO A 471 4.19 -1.29 -23.63
CA PRO A 471 5.44 -1.96 -23.33
C PRO A 471 5.84 -2.90 -24.49
N VAL A 472 6.99 -3.53 -24.37
CA VAL A 472 7.54 -4.39 -25.43
C VAL A 472 6.65 -5.64 -25.63
N PRO A 473 6.16 -5.91 -26.85
CA PRO A 473 5.24 -7.03 -27.13
C PRO A 473 5.90 -8.40 -26.95
N ASP A 474 5.11 -9.42 -26.61
CA ASP A 474 5.58 -10.81 -26.50
C ASP A 474 6.25 -11.34 -27.78
N PHE A 475 5.79 -10.92 -28.96
CA PHE A 475 6.43 -11.19 -30.24
C PHE A 475 7.89 -10.76 -30.25
N GLN A 476 8.19 -9.53 -29.80
CA GLN A 476 9.54 -8.98 -29.81
C GLN A 476 10.44 -9.73 -28.83
N TRP A 477 9.90 -10.15 -27.68
CA TRP A 477 10.63 -10.91 -26.68
C TRP A 477 10.97 -12.34 -27.12
N LEU A 478 10.01 -13.03 -27.73
CA LEU A 478 10.03 -14.50 -27.81
C LEU A 478 9.99 -15.04 -29.24
N TYR A 479 9.47 -14.27 -30.20
CA TYR A 479 9.18 -14.75 -31.55
C TYR A 479 9.96 -14.02 -32.64
N LEU A 480 10.54 -12.84 -32.34
CA LEU A 480 11.45 -12.17 -33.25
C LEU A 480 12.79 -12.91 -33.34
N VAL A 481 13.19 -13.24 -34.56
CA VAL A 481 14.50 -13.85 -34.85
C VAL A 481 15.56 -12.76 -35.01
N ASP A 482 15.87 -12.07 -33.91
CA ASP A 482 16.95 -11.08 -33.82
C ASP A 482 17.97 -11.55 -32.77
N PRO A 483 19.27 -11.68 -33.11
CA PRO A 483 20.31 -12.11 -32.18
C PRO A 483 20.59 -11.12 -31.04
N SER A 484 20.02 -9.91 -31.06
CA SER A 484 20.01 -9.00 -29.92
C SER A 484 18.87 -9.27 -28.93
N TRP A 485 17.84 -10.03 -29.31
CA TRP A 485 16.66 -10.38 -28.50
C TRP A 485 16.64 -11.87 -28.14
N VAL A 486 17.67 -12.32 -27.41
CA VAL A 486 17.80 -13.73 -26.97
C VAL A 486 17.53 -13.82 -25.46
N TRP A 487 16.26 -13.97 -25.08
CA TRP A 487 15.82 -14.06 -23.69
C TRP A 487 14.96 -15.30 -23.47
N SER A 488 15.25 -16.09 -22.44
CA SER A 488 14.38 -17.21 -22.08
C SER A 488 13.01 -16.70 -21.57
N PRO A 489 11.91 -17.45 -21.75
CA PRO A 489 10.61 -17.12 -21.18
C PRO A 489 10.62 -16.74 -19.70
N ALA A 490 11.45 -17.39 -18.88
CA ALA A 490 11.59 -17.06 -17.46
C ALA A 490 12.27 -15.70 -17.22
N GLU A 491 13.28 -15.34 -18.01
CA GLU A 491 13.92 -14.02 -17.94
C GLU A 491 12.94 -12.92 -18.39
N VAL A 492 12.20 -13.16 -19.47
CA VAL A 492 11.17 -12.22 -19.96
C VAL A 492 10.10 -12.01 -18.89
N ALA A 493 9.57 -13.07 -18.27
CA ALA A 493 8.59 -12.96 -17.18
C ALA A 493 9.11 -12.12 -15.99
N SER A 494 10.38 -12.31 -15.62
CA SER A 494 11.03 -11.55 -14.55
C SER A 494 11.20 -10.06 -14.89
N LEU A 495 11.63 -9.76 -16.13
CA LEU A 495 11.74 -8.38 -16.61
C LEU A 495 10.37 -7.70 -16.68
N GLN A 496 9.37 -8.44 -17.15
CA GLN A 496 8.01 -7.93 -17.27
C GLN A 496 7.40 -7.59 -15.91
N THR A 497 7.62 -8.43 -14.90
CA THR A 497 7.20 -8.14 -13.52
C THR A 497 7.82 -6.84 -13.00
N GLN A 498 9.07 -6.55 -13.36
CA GLN A 498 9.74 -5.29 -12.99
C GLN A 498 9.14 -4.09 -13.74
N ILE A 499 8.85 -4.23 -15.04
CA ILE A 499 8.17 -3.20 -15.84
C ILE A 499 6.79 -2.88 -15.23
N LEU A 500 5.99 -3.90 -14.95
CA LEU A 500 4.69 -3.76 -14.28
C LEU A 500 4.81 -3.06 -12.93
N GLY A 501 5.79 -3.46 -12.11
CA GLY A 501 6.11 -2.82 -10.84
C GLY A 501 6.46 -1.34 -10.98
N TRP A 502 7.19 -0.96 -12.03
CA TRP A 502 7.52 0.43 -12.31
C TRP A 502 6.30 1.26 -12.70
N PHE A 503 5.41 0.74 -13.56
CA PHE A 503 4.17 1.44 -13.90
C PHE A 503 3.30 1.66 -12.66
N GLN A 504 3.13 0.62 -11.84
CA GLN A 504 2.30 0.67 -10.64
C GLN A 504 2.88 1.58 -9.55
N ASN A 505 4.18 1.45 -9.24
CA ASN A 505 4.76 2.00 -8.01
C ASN A 505 5.69 3.20 -8.27
N SER A 506 6.52 3.15 -9.30
CA SER A 506 7.53 4.19 -9.59
C SER A 506 6.94 5.36 -10.38
N LEU A 507 6.08 5.07 -11.37
CA LEU A 507 5.36 6.08 -12.13
C LEU A 507 4.08 6.52 -11.40
N GLY A 508 3.22 5.57 -11.02
CA GLY A 508 2.21 5.72 -9.96
C GLY A 508 1.19 6.85 -10.13
N ARG A 509 0.58 6.97 -11.32
CA ARG A 509 -0.33 8.08 -11.72
C ARG A 509 -1.38 7.64 -12.75
N GLY A 510 -2.10 6.55 -12.47
CA GLY A 510 -3.13 6.02 -13.36
C GLY A 510 -2.62 5.69 -14.76
N ALA A 511 -1.32 5.45 -14.91
CA ALA A 511 -0.66 5.29 -16.20
C ALA A 511 -1.30 4.12 -16.94
N LEU A 512 -1.68 4.33 -18.20
CA LEU A 512 -2.18 3.25 -19.03
C LEU A 512 -1.06 2.26 -19.30
N TYR A 513 -1.36 0.98 -19.19
CA TYR A 513 -0.52 -0.15 -19.50
C TYR A 513 -1.32 -1.01 -20.48
N ASN A 514 -0.87 -1.08 -21.73
CA ASN A 514 -1.56 -1.82 -22.78
C ASN A 514 -0.60 -2.74 -23.52
N GLU A 515 -0.25 -3.86 -22.88
CA GLU A 515 0.62 -4.89 -23.44
C GLU A 515 -0.02 -5.59 -24.64
N MET A 516 0.80 -5.90 -25.62
CA MET A 516 0.39 -6.63 -26.81
C MET A 516 0.85 -8.07 -26.72
N TRP A 517 -0.14 -8.95 -26.83
CA TRP A 517 0.06 -10.38 -26.91
C TRP A 517 -0.36 -10.90 -28.27
N HIS A 518 0.16 -12.06 -28.64
CA HIS A 518 -0.27 -12.76 -29.84
C HIS A 518 -0.93 -14.08 -29.48
N ASP A 519 -1.95 -14.44 -30.25
CA ASP A 519 -2.74 -15.66 -30.09
C ASP A 519 -1.89 -16.94 -30.16
N TYR A 520 -0.86 -16.98 -31.01
CA TYR A 520 0.07 -18.11 -31.05
C TYR A 520 0.91 -18.23 -29.79
N GLY A 521 1.26 -17.11 -29.16
CA GLY A 521 2.02 -17.11 -27.90
C GLY A 521 1.19 -17.63 -26.74
N ILE A 522 0.00 -17.04 -26.55
CA ILE A 522 -0.98 -17.46 -25.53
C ILE A 522 -1.42 -18.90 -25.79
N GLY A 523 -1.69 -19.22 -27.05
CA GLY A 523 -2.10 -20.54 -27.50
C GLY A 523 -0.99 -21.59 -27.39
N GLY A 524 0.24 -21.22 -27.03
CA GLY A 524 1.30 -22.14 -26.62
C GLY A 524 2.21 -22.63 -27.75
N ASP A 525 2.28 -21.93 -28.87
CA ASP A 525 3.38 -22.14 -29.83
C ASP A 525 4.71 -21.79 -29.14
N PRO A 526 5.76 -22.61 -29.32
CA PRO A 526 7.01 -22.40 -28.60
C PRO A 526 7.73 -21.15 -29.13
N PRO A 527 8.45 -20.40 -28.27
CA PRO A 527 9.28 -19.27 -28.69
C PRO A 527 10.24 -19.66 -29.82
N ALA A 528 10.43 -18.76 -30.80
CA ALA A 528 11.18 -19.06 -32.03
C ALA A 528 12.62 -19.49 -31.75
N GLN A 529 13.25 -18.91 -30.73
CA GLN A 529 14.63 -19.20 -30.34
C GLN A 529 14.74 -20.29 -29.26
N PHE A 530 13.63 -20.67 -28.61
CA PHE A 530 13.55 -21.67 -27.54
C PHE A 530 12.46 -22.72 -27.84
N PRO A 531 12.63 -23.55 -28.90
CA PRO A 531 11.58 -24.44 -29.40
C PRO A 531 11.15 -25.57 -28.44
N GLY A 532 11.84 -25.73 -27.30
CA GLY A 532 11.51 -26.69 -26.24
C GLY A 532 10.82 -26.06 -25.02
N GLU A 533 10.59 -24.75 -25.04
CA GLU A 533 9.98 -23.99 -23.94
C GLU A 533 8.62 -23.43 -24.36
N THR A 534 7.92 -22.78 -23.42
CA THR A 534 6.61 -22.16 -23.61
C THR A 534 6.66 -20.71 -23.16
N ALA A 535 5.86 -19.84 -23.79
CA ALA A 535 5.66 -18.45 -23.38
C ALA A 535 4.81 -18.30 -22.11
N GLN A 536 4.17 -19.38 -21.60
CA GLN A 536 3.27 -19.35 -20.45
C GLN A 536 3.78 -18.55 -19.23
N PRO A 537 5.07 -18.64 -18.81
CA PRO A 537 5.57 -17.87 -17.67
C PRO A 537 5.37 -16.35 -17.80
N LEU A 538 5.37 -15.81 -19.02
CA LEU A 538 5.10 -14.39 -19.26
C LEU A 538 3.65 -14.05 -18.90
N TYR A 539 2.69 -14.84 -19.36
CA TYR A 539 1.26 -14.60 -19.11
C TYR A 539 0.89 -14.86 -17.65
N ASP A 540 1.48 -15.90 -17.03
CA ASP A 540 1.32 -16.18 -15.60
C ASP A 540 1.83 -15.01 -14.74
N ALA A 541 2.94 -14.36 -15.13
CA ALA A 541 3.47 -13.20 -14.44
C ALA A 541 2.51 -12.00 -14.51
N HIS A 542 1.87 -11.76 -15.66
CA HIS A 542 0.84 -10.71 -15.76
C HIS A 542 -0.38 -11.04 -14.91
N LEU A 543 -0.89 -12.28 -14.99
CA LEU A 543 -2.06 -12.73 -14.24
C LEU A 543 -1.83 -12.56 -12.74
N ALA A 544 -0.69 -13.04 -12.23
CA ALA A 544 -0.31 -12.90 -10.83
C ALA A 544 -0.16 -11.43 -10.43
N PHE A 545 0.54 -10.62 -11.23
CA PHE A 545 0.71 -9.20 -10.93
C PHE A 545 -0.62 -8.46 -10.85
N PHE A 546 -1.51 -8.65 -11.83
CA PHE A 546 -2.83 -8.01 -11.83
C PHE A 546 -3.73 -8.57 -10.72
N ALA A 547 -3.57 -9.83 -10.31
CA ALA A 547 -4.28 -10.42 -9.18
C ALA A 547 -3.82 -9.87 -7.82
N ASP A 548 -2.54 -9.50 -7.68
CA ASP A 548 -1.98 -9.09 -6.39
C ASP A 548 -1.93 -7.57 -6.20
N ASN A 549 -2.12 -6.79 -7.27
CA ASN A 549 -1.95 -5.33 -7.22
C ASN A 549 -3.25 -4.55 -7.47
N GLU A 550 -3.23 -3.30 -7.00
CA GLU A 550 -4.30 -2.30 -7.15
C GLU A 550 -4.27 -1.67 -8.54
N VAL A 551 -4.67 -2.45 -9.53
CA VAL A 551 -4.72 -2.05 -10.94
C VAL A 551 -6.15 -1.63 -11.30
N TYR A 552 -6.30 -0.45 -11.91
CA TYR A 552 -7.57 -0.04 -12.49
C TYR A 552 -7.78 -0.75 -13.83
N ALA A 553 -8.93 -1.37 -14.05
CA ALA A 553 -9.17 -2.29 -15.15
C ALA A 553 -10.43 -1.90 -15.92
N PRO A 554 -10.41 -0.84 -16.75
CA PRO A 554 -11.60 -0.40 -17.47
C PRO A 554 -11.95 -1.43 -18.55
N SER A 555 -13.24 -1.60 -18.82
CA SER A 555 -13.63 -2.22 -20.09
C SER A 555 -13.17 -1.38 -21.26
N VAL A 556 -13.10 -1.98 -22.46
CA VAL A 556 -12.69 -1.26 -23.67
C VAL A 556 -13.57 -0.03 -23.95
N ALA A 557 -14.89 -0.14 -23.81
CA ALA A 557 -15.81 0.98 -24.04
C ALA A 557 -15.65 2.11 -23.00
N GLU A 558 -15.45 1.76 -21.73
CA GLU A 558 -15.16 2.71 -20.67
C GLU A 558 -13.84 3.45 -20.91
N LEU A 559 -12.79 2.75 -21.35
CA LEU A 559 -11.50 3.35 -21.67
C LEU A 559 -11.67 4.46 -22.70
N ILE A 560 -12.40 4.22 -23.80
CA ILE A 560 -12.70 5.24 -24.83
C ILE A 560 -13.33 6.49 -24.20
N HIS A 561 -14.37 6.32 -23.39
CA HIS A 561 -15.03 7.43 -22.73
C HIS A 561 -14.12 8.19 -21.75
N LYS A 562 -13.26 7.49 -21.01
CA LYS A 562 -12.26 8.11 -20.12
C LYS A 562 -11.21 8.88 -20.89
N LEU A 563 -10.78 8.39 -22.04
CA LEU A 563 -9.84 9.09 -22.92
C LEU A 563 -10.45 10.40 -23.45
N HIS A 564 -11.73 10.39 -23.84
CA HIS A 564 -12.48 11.61 -24.15
C HIS A 564 -12.56 12.56 -22.94
N ALA A 565 -12.89 12.03 -21.76
CA ALA A 565 -12.98 12.84 -20.54
C ALA A 565 -11.64 13.48 -20.18
N ALA A 566 -10.54 12.73 -20.23
CA ALA A 566 -9.19 13.23 -19.93
C ALA A 566 -8.76 14.34 -20.89
N ARG A 567 -9.10 14.23 -22.19
CA ARG A 567 -8.77 15.25 -23.20
C ARG A 567 -9.66 16.50 -23.11
N ASN A 568 -10.97 16.31 -22.95
CA ASN A 568 -11.97 17.36 -23.15
C ASN A 568 -12.46 18.02 -21.86
N THR A 569 -11.98 17.59 -20.69
CA THR A 569 -12.29 18.24 -19.41
C THR A 569 -11.31 19.37 -19.15
N TYR A 570 -11.82 20.60 -19.16
CA TYR A 570 -11.07 21.76 -18.67
C TYR A 570 -11.27 21.88 -17.16
N PHE A 571 -10.26 22.39 -16.45
CA PHE A 571 -10.39 22.61 -15.03
C PHE A 571 -9.56 23.77 -14.53
N SER A 572 -10.03 24.36 -13.44
CA SER A 572 -9.29 25.39 -12.71
C SER A 572 -9.19 25.03 -11.23
N SER A 573 -8.15 25.51 -10.54
CA SER A 573 -8.04 25.40 -9.09
C SER A 573 -7.59 26.70 -8.41
N SER A 574 -8.00 26.87 -7.16
CA SER A 574 -7.65 28.03 -6.33
C SER A 574 -7.70 27.70 -4.85
N ILE A 575 -7.02 28.50 -4.01
CA ILE A 575 -7.11 28.40 -2.55
C ILE A 575 -8.19 29.37 -2.03
N ASP A 576 -9.14 28.84 -1.26
CA ASP A 576 -10.13 29.61 -0.53
C ASP A 576 -9.47 30.30 0.68
N VAL A 577 -9.13 31.57 0.55
CA VAL A 577 -8.32 32.33 1.52
C VAL A 577 -8.80 32.22 2.98
N PRO A 578 -10.11 32.25 3.31
CA PRO A 578 -10.57 32.16 4.69
C PRO A 578 -10.40 30.76 5.32
N THR A 579 -10.50 29.69 4.54
CA THR A 579 -10.47 28.31 5.05
C THR A 579 -9.15 27.59 4.79
N GLY A 580 -8.42 28.01 3.75
CA GLY A 580 -7.23 27.31 3.25
C GLY A 580 -7.56 26.13 2.33
N ASP A 581 -8.83 25.91 2.00
CA ASP A 581 -9.25 24.79 1.17
C ASP A 581 -8.81 24.97 -0.29
N LEU A 582 -8.47 23.87 -0.95
CA LEU A 582 -8.25 23.84 -2.39
C LEU A 582 -9.58 23.57 -3.10
N ILE A 583 -10.04 24.53 -3.91
CA ILE A 583 -11.25 24.42 -4.71
C ILE A 583 -10.84 24.13 -6.15
N VAL A 584 -11.36 23.06 -6.72
CA VAL A 584 -11.22 22.67 -8.12
C VAL A 584 -12.58 22.74 -8.79
N THR A 585 -12.65 23.31 -9.99
CA THR A 585 -13.86 23.29 -10.82
C THR A 585 -13.54 22.58 -12.11
N LEU A 586 -14.30 21.51 -12.42
CA LEU A 586 -14.25 20.80 -13.68
C LEU A 586 -15.36 21.32 -14.60
N ASP A 587 -15.01 21.68 -15.83
CA ASP A 587 -15.93 21.96 -16.92
C ASP A 587 -16.12 20.69 -17.76
N LEU A 588 -17.34 20.15 -17.71
CA LEU A 588 -17.75 18.90 -18.35
C LEU A 588 -18.75 19.15 -19.48
N SER A 589 -18.87 20.40 -19.94
CA SER A 589 -19.86 20.81 -20.93
C SER A 589 -19.58 20.24 -22.32
N ALA A 590 -18.32 19.95 -22.63
CA ALA A 590 -17.89 19.31 -23.87
C ALA A 590 -18.13 17.78 -23.88
N LEU A 591 -18.54 17.18 -22.76
CA LEU A 591 -18.72 15.73 -22.65
C LEU A 591 -20.17 15.30 -22.89
N SER A 592 -20.35 14.13 -23.52
CA SER A 592 -21.63 13.42 -23.56
C SER A 592 -22.05 12.92 -22.18
N THR A 593 -23.27 12.40 -22.05
CA THR A 593 -23.73 11.80 -20.79
C THR A 593 -22.92 10.57 -20.40
N GLU A 594 -22.59 9.72 -21.37
CA GLU A 594 -21.80 8.50 -21.20
C GLU A 594 -20.35 8.85 -20.83
N GLN A 595 -19.76 9.85 -21.50
CA GLN A 595 -18.43 10.37 -21.18
C GLN A 595 -18.37 10.97 -19.77
N ARG A 596 -19.43 11.68 -19.34
CA ARG A 596 -19.53 12.19 -17.96
C ARG A 596 -19.66 11.09 -16.92
N ALA A 597 -20.38 10.01 -17.23
CA ALA A 597 -20.48 8.85 -16.34
C ALA A 597 -19.12 8.15 -16.17
N ALA A 598 -18.28 8.14 -17.21
CA ALA A 598 -16.95 7.54 -17.21
C ALA A 598 -15.92 8.27 -16.32
N LEU A 599 -16.26 9.45 -15.77
CA LEU A 599 -15.45 10.07 -14.70
C LEU A 599 -15.35 9.17 -13.46
N SER A 600 -16.32 8.27 -13.24
CA SER A 600 -16.28 7.33 -12.12
C SER A 600 -14.97 6.53 -12.13
N GLY A 601 -14.23 6.57 -11.02
CA GLY A 601 -12.93 5.90 -10.89
C GLY A 601 -11.73 6.64 -11.51
N MET A 602 -11.93 7.76 -12.21
CA MET A 602 -10.83 8.68 -12.56
C MET A 602 -10.23 9.32 -11.30
N GLY A 603 -8.97 9.73 -11.38
CA GLY A 603 -8.26 10.32 -10.25
C GLY A 603 -8.13 11.83 -10.40
N LEU A 604 -8.56 12.61 -9.41
CA LEU A 604 -8.16 14.01 -9.29
C LEU A 604 -7.03 14.09 -8.26
N ARG A 605 -5.79 14.21 -8.75
CA ARG A 605 -4.57 14.09 -7.94
C ARG A 605 -3.95 15.43 -7.62
N THR A 606 -3.56 15.65 -6.37
CA THR A 606 -2.75 16.80 -5.96
C THR A 606 -1.24 16.52 -6.20
N SER A 607 -0.46 17.57 -6.47
CA SER A 607 1.00 17.42 -6.72
C SER A 607 1.76 16.79 -5.55
N SER A 608 2.93 16.22 -5.83
CA SER A 608 3.80 15.64 -4.80
C SER A 608 4.23 16.68 -3.76
N GLY A 609 4.22 16.30 -2.48
CA GLY A 609 4.61 17.18 -1.38
C GLY A 609 3.51 18.13 -0.87
N THR A 610 2.28 18.06 -1.39
CA THR A 610 1.13 18.73 -0.78
C THR A 610 0.78 18.08 0.56
N THR A 611 0.29 18.89 1.50
CA THR A 611 -0.34 18.39 2.73
C THR A 611 -1.45 17.38 2.37
N PRO A 612 -1.57 16.25 3.10
CA PRO A 612 -2.56 15.23 2.79
C PRO A 612 -4.00 15.76 2.80
N ILE A 613 -4.85 15.16 1.97
CA ILE A 613 -6.29 15.39 1.95
C ILE A 613 -6.88 14.89 3.27
N GLU A 614 -7.56 15.80 3.99
CA GLU A 614 -8.26 15.52 5.24
C GLU A 614 -9.75 15.24 4.99
N SER A 615 -10.39 16.00 4.11
CA SER A 615 -11.78 15.80 3.73
C SER A 615 -12.07 16.32 2.32
N VAL A 616 -13.13 15.79 1.69
CA VAL A 616 -13.55 16.16 0.34
C VAL A 616 -15.05 16.47 0.35
N THR A 617 -15.42 17.53 -0.35
CA THR A 617 -16.81 17.75 -0.76
C THR A 617 -16.91 17.91 -2.26
N ILE A 618 -17.95 17.33 -2.87
CA ILE A 618 -18.27 17.47 -4.29
C ILE A 618 -19.66 18.11 -4.39
N ASP A 619 -19.75 19.24 -5.08
CA ASP A 619 -20.97 20.05 -5.23
C ASP A 619 -21.65 20.38 -3.88
N GLY A 620 -20.83 20.54 -2.84
CA GLY A 620 -21.26 20.83 -1.47
C GLY A 620 -21.70 19.62 -0.64
N ALA A 621 -21.71 18.41 -1.20
CA ALA A 621 -21.97 17.17 -0.47
C ALA A 621 -20.65 16.51 -0.02
N ALA A 622 -20.64 15.87 1.14
CA ALA A 622 -19.48 15.11 1.61
C ALA A 622 -19.17 13.94 0.67
N HIS A 623 -17.89 13.75 0.36
CA HIS A 623 -17.41 12.68 -0.51
C HIS A 623 -16.36 11.85 0.20
N PHE A 624 -16.51 10.54 0.19
CA PHE A 624 -15.73 9.60 1.01
C PHE A 624 -14.94 8.60 0.16
N ALA A 625 -14.65 8.93 -1.10
CA ALA A 625 -13.76 8.13 -1.94
C ALA A 625 -12.50 8.95 -2.28
N PHE A 626 -11.45 8.80 -1.47
CA PHE A 626 -10.18 9.51 -1.63
C PHE A 626 -9.05 8.85 -0.82
N THR A 627 -7.82 9.07 -1.27
CA THR A 627 -6.58 8.77 -0.54
C THR A 627 -5.95 10.07 -0.02
N GLY A 628 -4.77 10.00 0.59
CA GLY A 628 -4.06 11.18 1.07
C GLY A 628 -3.73 12.23 -0.01
N ASN A 629 -3.78 11.91 -1.30
CA ASN A 629 -3.44 12.85 -2.37
C ASN A 629 -4.30 12.73 -3.64
N THR A 630 -5.27 11.83 -3.67
CA THR A 630 -6.07 11.56 -4.87
C THR A 630 -7.53 11.41 -4.48
N VAL A 631 -8.41 12.18 -5.14
CA VAL A 631 -9.86 11.96 -5.05
C VAL A 631 -10.25 10.94 -6.11
N VAL A 632 -11.00 9.92 -5.69
CA VAL A 632 -11.64 8.97 -6.62
C VAL A 632 -12.95 9.60 -7.08
N LEU A 633 -13.00 10.06 -8.32
CA LEU A 633 -14.15 10.81 -8.83
C LEU A 633 -15.39 9.90 -8.95
N PRO A 634 -16.60 10.43 -8.63
CA PRO A 634 -17.87 9.76 -8.90
C PRO A 634 -18.31 9.98 -10.36
N PRO A 635 -19.35 9.28 -10.84
CA PRO A 635 -19.96 9.63 -12.12
C PRO A 635 -20.56 11.04 -12.08
N ALA A 636 -20.40 11.81 -13.15
CA ALA A 636 -20.96 13.15 -13.27
C ALA A 636 -22.28 13.14 -14.03
N SER A 637 -23.28 13.89 -13.55
CA SER A 637 -24.53 14.13 -14.28
C SER A 637 -24.65 15.56 -14.81
N ALA A 638 -23.99 16.52 -14.15
CA ALA A 638 -23.99 17.92 -14.52
C ALA A 638 -22.83 18.26 -15.48
N ALA A 639 -22.99 19.36 -16.24
CA ALA A 639 -21.97 19.90 -17.13
C ALA A 639 -20.82 20.61 -16.38
N SER A 640 -20.85 20.65 -15.05
CA SER A 640 -19.77 21.16 -14.22
C SER A 640 -19.78 20.41 -12.89
N MET A 641 -18.60 20.25 -12.28
CA MET A 641 -18.41 19.63 -10.98
C MET A 641 -17.46 20.50 -10.15
N SER A 642 -17.84 20.84 -8.92
CA SER A 642 -16.99 21.56 -7.98
C SER A 642 -16.48 20.60 -6.90
N VAL A 643 -15.16 20.49 -6.76
CA VAL A 643 -14.49 19.66 -5.77
C VAL A 643 -13.75 20.55 -4.79
N ARG A 644 -14.07 20.49 -3.50
CA ARG A 644 -13.39 21.23 -2.44
C ARG A 644 -12.63 20.24 -1.55
N LEU A 645 -11.33 20.47 -1.40
CA LEU A 645 -10.40 19.65 -0.63
C LEU A 645 -9.93 20.42 0.59
N GLN A 646 -10.18 19.89 1.77
CA GLN A 646 -9.53 20.36 2.98
C GLN A 646 -8.19 19.63 3.11
N LEU A 647 -7.09 20.37 3.21
CA LEU A 647 -5.75 19.80 3.36
C LEU A 647 -5.32 19.90 4.84
N GLY A 648 -4.82 18.81 5.42
CA GLY A 648 -4.50 18.76 6.84
C GLY A 648 -3.70 17.52 7.29
N GLY A 649 -3.87 17.13 8.56
CA GLY A 649 -3.13 16.01 9.18
C GLY A 649 -3.47 14.60 8.66
N GLY A 650 -4.19 14.52 7.54
CA GLY A 650 -4.85 13.30 7.05
C GLY A 650 -6.24 13.10 7.69
N ALA A 651 -7.09 12.36 6.99
CA ALA A 651 -8.44 12.04 7.44
C ALA A 651 -8.42 11.15 8.70
N THR A 652 -9.15 11.54 9.75
CA THR A 652 -9.20 10.86 11.06
C THR A 652 -10.60 10.46 11.53
N GLY A 653 -11.61 10.57 10.65
CA GLY A 653 -13.00 10.22 10.97
C GLY A 653 -13.22 8.71 11.12
N PRO A 654 -14.24 8.29 11.91
CA PRO A 654 -14.61 6.88 12.07
C PRO A 654 -15.31 6.27 10.84
N GLU A 655 -15.75 7.09 9.89
CA GLU A 655 -16.47 6.64 8.70
C GLU A 655 -15.56 5.86 7.74
N PRO A 656 -16.03 4.72 7.19
CA PRO A 656 -15.30 4.03 6.13
C PRO A 656 -15.09 4.92 4.89
N ARG A 657 -13.87 4.88 4.35
CA ARG A 657 -13.45 5.66 3.17
C ARG A 657 -12.94 4.74 2.07
N LEU A 658 -13.50 4.86 0.87
CA LEU A 658 -13.02 4.12 -0.30
C LEU A 658 -11.68 4.70 -0.77
N GLU A 659 -10.61 3.90 -0.73
CA GLU A 659 -9.27 4.32 -1.16
C GLU A 659 -8.94 3.81 -2.57
N PHE A 660 -9.49 2.66 -2.94
CA PHE A 660 -9.24 2.04 -4.24
C PHE A 660 -10.47 1.28 -4.74
N ILE A 661 -10.68 1.29 -6.05
CA ILE A 661 -11.63 0.42 -6.75
C ILE A 661 -11.13 0.13 -8.17
N SER A 662 -11.14 -1.14 -8.62
CA SER A 662 -10.59 -1.49 -9.95
C SER A 662 -11.55 -1.23 -11.11
N LYS A 663 -12.81 -0.90 -10.84
CA LYS A 663 -13.91 -0.71 -11.80
C LYS A 663 -14.73 0.54 -11.47
N PRO A 664 -15.51 1.09 -12.41
CA PRO A 664 -16.36 2.23 -12.13
C PRO A 664 -17.49 1.85 -11.15
N TYR A 665 -17.79 2.76 -10.23
CA TYR A 665 -18.92 2.66 -9.31
C TYR A 665 -20.02 3.66 -9.68
N ALA A 666 -21.26 3.32 -9.38
CA ALA A 666 -22.40 4.22 -9.51
C ALA A 666 -22.51 5.14 -8.29
N GLU A 667 -22.33 4.59 -7.08
CA GLU A 667 -22.47 5.35 -5.83
C GLU A 667 -21.63 4.73 -4.70
N PHE A 668 -21.10 5.59 -3.81
CA PHE A 668 -20.50 5.19 -2.54
C PHE A 668 -21.18 5.96 -1.40
N THR A 669 -21.91 5.25 -0.56
CA THR A 669 -22.59 5.84 0.62
C THR A 669 -21.95 5.32 1.89
N THR A 670 -21.73 6.18 2.88
CA THR A 670 -21.06 5.82 4.13
C THR A 670 -21.70 6.50 5.35
N GLY A 671 -21.46 5.94 6.52
CA GLY A 671 -21.85 6.44 7.84
C GLY A 671 -21.13 5.68 8.95
N SER A 672 -21.47 5.97 10.21
CA SER A 672 -20.82 5.35 11.38
C SER A 672 -20.96 3.82 11.45
N ASP A 673 -21.99 3.27 10.81
CA ASP A 673 -22.34 1.86 10.90
C ASP A 673 -21.82 1.03 9.71
N GLY A 674 -21.24 1.69 8.70
CA GLY A 674 -20.76 1.03 7.49
C GLY A 674 -20.80 1.87 6.23
N ALA A 675 -20.54 1.22 5.11
CA ALA A 675 -20.63 1.79 3.77
C ALA A 675 -21.23 0.80 2.77
N ILE A 676 -21.78 1.33 1.68
CA ILE A 676 -22.29 0.55 0.55
C ILE A 676 -21.59 1.05 -0.71
N VAL A 677 -21.03 0.10 -1.47
CA VAL A 677 -20.47 0.35 -2.81
C VAL A 677 -21.49 -0.17 -3.82
N GLU A 678 -22.03 0.70 -4.65
CA GLU A 678 -22.85 0.30 -5.80
C GLU A 678 -21.98 0.30 -7.05
N LEU A 679 -21.69 -0.88 -7.59
CA LEU A 679 -20.90 -1.04 -8.81
C LEU A 679 -21.71 -0.61 -10.04
N ALA A 680 -21.06 0.04 -11.01
CA ALA A 680 -21.72 0.37 -12.28
C ALA A 680 -22.01 -0.90 -13.10
N ARG A 681 -21.14 -1.91 -12.97
CA ARG A 681 -21.22 -3.22 -13.63
C ARG A 681 -20.93 -4.36 -12.65
N PRO A 682 -21.94 -4.85 -11.91
CA PRO A 682 -21.76 -5.87 -10.87
C PRO A 682 -21.42 -7.27 -11.41
N GLU A 683 -21.49 -7.48 -12.73
CA GLU A 683 -21.06 -8.69 -13.41
C GLU A 683 -19.54 -8.83 -13.55
N GLU A 684 -18.81 -7.71 -13.50
CA GLU A 684 -17.35 -7.67 -13.66
C GLU A 684 -16.65 -7.90 -12.32
N THR A 685 -15.55 -8.66 -12.35
CA THR A 685 -14.68 -8.83 -11.17
C THR A 685 -14.12 -7.47 -10.76
N THR A 686 -14.53 -7.01 -9.58
CA THR A 686 -14.12 -5.72 -9.02
C THR A 686 -13.37 -5.93 -7.70
N LYS A 687 -12.20 -5.32 -7.59
CA LYS A 687 -11.46 -5.16 -6.35
C LYS A 687 -11.74 -3.79 -5.74
N LEU A 688 -11.77 -3.71 -4.42
CA LEU A 688 -11.94 -2.46 -3.70
C LEU A 688 -11.18 -2.50 -2.37
N CYS A 689 -10.64 -1.37 -1.96
CA CYS A 689 -10.02 -1.21 -0.64
C CYS A 689 -10.64 -0.02 0.07
N VAL A 690 -10.98 -0.24 1.33
CA VAL A 690 -11.65 0.73 2.20
C VAL A 690 -10.80 0.92 3.45
N ARG A 691 -10.46 2.17 3.76
CA ARG A 691 -9.92 2.51 5.07
C ARG A 691 -11.07 2.56 6.08
N ALA A 692 -11.03 1.70 7.08
CA ALA A 692 -12.05 1.58 8.12
C ALA A 692 -11.42 1.00 9.39
N ALA A 693 -12.04 1.25 10.54
CA ALA A 693 -11.59 0.66 11.80
C ALA A 693 -11.57 -0.88 11.75
N ALA A 694 -10.81 -1.50 12.66
CA ALA A 694 -10.60 -2.95 12.66
C ALA A 694 -11.92 -3.72 12.65
N GLU A 695 -12.94 -3.25 13.37
CA GLU A 695 -14.21 -3.96 13.46
C GLU A 695 -15.06 -4.03 12.17
N PHE A 696 -14.65 -3.39 11.07
CA PHE A 696 -15.38 -3.46 9.81
C PHE A 696 -15.00 -4.69 8.97
N ILE A 697 -15.98 -5.29 8.29
CA ILE A 697 -15.81 -6.36 7.29
C ILE A 697 -16.57 -6.03 6.01
N VAL A 698 -16.26 -6.72 4.91
CA VAL A 698 -17.02 -6.62 3.65
C VAL A 698 -17.95 -7.82 3.51
N LEU A 699 -19.24 -7.55 3.39
CA LEU A 699 -20.25 -8.53 2.98
C LEU A 699 -20.43 -8.53 1.46
N GLY A 700 -20.74 -9.70 0.92
CA GLY A 700 -21.07 -9.88 -0.50
C GLY A 700 -19.86 -9.89 -1.47
N ALA A 701 -18.65 -9.67 -0.96
CA ALA A 701 -17.41 -9.91 -1.71
C ALA A 701 -17.15 -11.42 -1.86
N ALA A 702 -16.43 -11.87 -2.89
CA ALA A 702 -15.94 -13.24 -3.04
C ALA A 702 -14.83 -13.57 -2.04
N SER A 703 -13.95 -12.61 -1.81
CA SER A 703 -12.89 -12.68 -0.80
C SER A 703 -12.68 -11.32 -0.15
N GLN A 704 -12.07 -11.34 1.04
CA GLN A 704 -11.62 -10.12 1.71
C GLN A 704 -10.34 -10.38 2.49
N THR A 705 -9.48 -9.37 2.57
CA THR A 705 -8.19 -9.42 3.26
C THR A 705 -7.94 -8.07 3.94
N ARG A 706 -7.28 -8.10 5.10
CA ARG A 706 -6.85 -6.92 5.83
C ARG A 706 -5.33 -6.76 5.72
N ASP A 707 -4.90 -5.85 4.86
CA ASP A 707 -3.47 -5.60 4.60
C ASP A 707 -2.82 -4.70 5.66
N ALA A 708 -3.64 -3.91 6.37
CA ALA A 708 -3.20 -3.07 7.49
C ALA A 708 -4.34 -2.98 8.53
N PRO A 709 -4.06 -2.63 9.80
CA PRO A 709 -5.07 -2.60 10.86
C PRO A 709 -6.34 -1.82 10.50
N ASP A 710 -6.19 -0.74 9.74
CA ASP A 710 -7.27 0.13 9.30
C ASP A 710 -7.60 0.04 7.80
N ARG A 711 -7.09 -0.96 7.07
CA ARG A 711 -7.28 -1.09 5.62
C ARG A 711 -7.81 -2.48 5.25
N LEU A 712 -9.03 -2.48 4.72
CA LEU A 712 -9.76 -3.69 4.34
C LEU A 712 -9.94 -3.72 2.83
N CYS A 713 -9.38 -4.73 2.17
CA CYS A 713 -9.52 -4.97 0.75
C CYS A 713 -10.45 -6.16 0.48
N ALA A 714 -11.15 -6.13 -0.63
CA ALA A 714 -12.10 -7.16 -1.01
C ALA A 714 -12.21 -7.28 -2.54
N GLN A 715 -12.54 -8.47 -3.00
CA GLN A 715 -12.76 -8.76 -4.41
C GLN A 715 -14.14 -9.38 -4.60
N THR A 716 -14.88 -8.93 -5.59
CA THR A 716 -16.18 -9.51 -5.99
C THR A 716 -15.98 -10.63 -7.01
N ALA A 717 -16.89 -11.60 -7.05
CA ALA A 717 -16.84 -12.68 -8.04
C ALA A 717 -17.57 -12.27 -9.32
N HIS A 718 -17.08 -12.76 -10.46
CA HIS A 718 -17.83 -12.80 -11.70
C HIS A 718 -19.18 -13.50 -11.45
N SER A 719 -20.26 -13.01 -12.09
CA SER A 719 -21.67 -13.46 -11.90
C SER A 719 -22.44 -12.94 -10.68
N SER A 720 -21.87 -12.02 -9.90
CA SER A 720 -22.53 -11.43 -8.71
C SER A 720 -23.64 -10.41 -9.02
N HIS A 721 -24.46 -10.65 -10.05
CA HIS A 721 -25.47 -9.76 -10.68
C HIS A 721 -26.45 -9.02 -9.73
N GLN A 722 -26.43 -9.29 -8.42
CA GLN A 722 -27.25 -8.62 -7.39
C GLN A 722 -26.49 -8.18 -6.13
N ARG A 723 -25.16 -8.38 -6.04
CA ARG A 723 -24.43 -8.12 -4.81
C ARG A 723 -23.85 -6.72 -4.81
N LYS A 724 -24.38 -5.86 -3.93
CA LYS A 724 -23.78 -4.58 -3.56
C LYS A 724 -22.82 -4.86 -2.41
N PRO A 725 -21.48 -4.77 -2.57
CA PRO A 725 -20.57 -4.95 -1.44
C PRO A 725 -20.94 -3.99 -0.31
N ARG A 726 -21.04 -4.52 0.92
CA ARG A 726 -21.39 -3.73 2.11
C ARG A 726 -20.26 -3.82 3.11
N VAL A 727 -19.66 -2.68 3.42
CA VAL A 727 -18.77 -2.56 4.57
C VAL A 727 -19.66 -2.45 5.80
N VAL A 728 -19.58 -3.40 6.72
CA VAL A 728 -20.42 -3.44 7.92
C VAL A 728 -19.57 -3.54 9.15
N ARG A 729 -20.01 -2.88 10.22
CA ARG A 729 -19.40 -3.00 11.53
C ARG A 729 -19.79 -4.33 12.18
N LEU A 730 -18.81 -5.11 12.61
CA LEU A 730 -18.98 -6.23 13.54
C LEU A 730 -18.95 -5.71 14.97
N ASP A 731 -19.94 -6.07 15.78
CA ASP A 731 -19.92 -5.76 17.20
C ASP A 731 -18.86 -6.64 17.89
N ASN A 732 -17.72 -6.05 18.26
CA ASN A 732 -16.48 -6.78 18.56
C ASN A 732 -16.28 -7.05 20.06
N ALA A 733 -17.35 -7.38 20.79
CA ALA A 733 -17.30 -7.60 22.25
C ALA A 733 -16.21 -8.59 22.72
N HIS A 734 -15.71 -9.45 21.82
CA HIS A 734 -14.69 -10.48 22.08
C HIS A 734 -13.30 -10.18 21.49
N GLY A 735 -13.08 -9.00 20.89
CA GLY A 735 -11.82 -8.67 20.22
C GLY A 735 -11.54 -9.55 18.99
N LEU A 736 -12.57 -10.15 18.41
CA LEU A 736 -12.50 -10.96 17.20
C LEU A 736 -12.41 -10.07 15.97
N LEU A 737 -11.35 -10.22 15.20
CA LEU A 737 -11.11 -9.49 13.96
C LEU A 737 -11.00 -10.47 12.81
N LEU A 738 -11.82 -10.29 11.77
CA LEU A 738 -11.67 -11.04 10.53
C LEU A 738 -10.50 -10.43 9.72
N LEU A 739 -9.45 -11.23 9.53
CA LEU A 739 -8.26 -10.84 8.75
C LEU A 739 -8.39 -11.27 7.29
N ASN A 740 -8.85 -12.49 7.05
CA ASN A 740 -9.01 -13.04 5.72
C ASN A 740 -10.25 -13.92 5.61
N ALA A 741 -10.92 -13.88 4.46
CA ALA A 741 -11.90 -14.87 4.09
C ALA A 741 -11.79 -15.16 2.59
N ASP A 742 -11.49 -16.41 2.23
CA ASP A 742 -11.42 -16.88 0.84
C ASP A 742 -12.80 -17.22 0.26
N ARG A 743 -13.87 -16.95 1.01
CA ARG A 743 -15.25 -17.14 0.60
C ARG A 743 -16.09 -15.92 0.92
N THR A 744 -17.18 -15.77 0.18
CA THR A 744 -18.14 -14.70 0.45
C THR A 744 -18.65 -14.76 1.87
N VAL A 745 -18.63 -13.63 2.57
CA VAL A 745 -19.38 -13.48 3.81
C VAL A 745 -20.71 -12.81 3.46
N GLU A 746 -21.81 -13.54 3.59
CA GLU A 746 -23.17 -13.07 3.29
C GLU A 746 -23.80 -12.36 4.50
N LEU A 747 -23.47 -12.83 5.70
CA LEU A 747 -23.97 -12.31 6.95
C LEU A 747 -22.94 -12.57 8.04
N ALA A 748 -22.83 -11.65 8.98
CA ALA A 748 -22.09 -11.87 10.20
C ALA A 748 -22.91 -11.41 11.41
N ARG A 749 -22.92 -12.20 12.47
CA ARG A 749 -23.61 -11.88 13.72
C ARG A 749 -22.73 -12.24 14.91
N VAL A 750 -22.78 -11.38 15.92
CA VAL A 750 -22.18 -11.64 17.24
C VAL A 750 -23.30 -11.51 18.27
N GLU A 751 -23.55 -12.58 19.02
CA GLU A 751 -24.59 -12.67 20.04
C GLU A 751 -24.01 -13.31 21.31
N ASP A 752 -23.94 -12.57 22.41
CA ASP A 752 -23.44 -13.01 23.72
C ASP A 752 -22.09 -13.76 23.68
N ARG A 753 -22.12 -15.09 23.51
CA ARG A 753 -20.96 -16.01 23.49
C ARG A 753 -20.63 -16.57 22.10
N ASN A 754 -21.42 -16.25 21.09
CA ASN A 754 -21.32 -16.85 19.77
C ASN A 754 -21.05 -15.79 18.70
N ALA A 755 -20.07 -16.04 17.83
CA ALA A 755 -19.95 -15.36 16.56
C ALA A 755 -20.33 -16.33 15.44
N SER A 756 -21.13 -15.88 14.49
CA SER A 756 -21.56 -16.69 13.34
C SER A 756 -21.33 -15.93 12.05
N LEU A 757 -20.69 -16.60 11.09
CA LEU A 757 -20.53 -16.13 9.71
C LEU A 757 -21.34 -17.05 8.80
N LEU A 758 -22.22 -16.46 7.99
CA LEU A 758 -22.82 -17.14 6.86
C LEU A 758 -21.91 -16.92 5.65
N LEU A 759 -21.25 -17.98 5.22
CA LEU A 759 -20.37 -18.04 4.08
C LEU A 759 -21.13 -18.43 2.80
N GLY A 760 -20.72 -17.91 1.66
CA GLY A 760 -21.17 -18.37 0.36
C GLY A 760 -20.73 -19.81 0.12
N GLY A 761 -21.58 -20.61 -0.52
CA GLY A 761 -21.21 -21.96 -0.94
C GLY A 761 -20.02 -21.90 -1.91
N GLY A 762 -18.99 -22.73 -1.67
CA GLY A 762 -17.78 -22.79 -2.49
C GLY A 762 -17.51 -24.21 -2.97
N SER A 763 -17.23 -24.37 -4.27
CA SER A 763 -16.76 -25.64 -4.86
C SER A 763 -15.29 -25.93 -4.55
N VAL A 764 -14.55 -24.93 -4.06
CA VAL A 764 -13.12 -25.01 -3.75
C VAL A 764 -12.91 -24.89 -2.24
N ALA A 765 -11.85 -25.54 -1.74
CA ALA A 765 -11.41 -25.32 -0.36
C ALA A 765 -10.96 -23.85 -0.18
N GLY A 766 -11.00 -23.35 1.05
CA GLY A 766 -10.55 -22.00 1.37
C GLY A 766 -10.31 -21.85 2.87
N ASN A 767 -9.87 -20.68 3.30
CA ASN A 767 -9.59 -20.38 4.69
C ASN A 767 -10.37 -19.16 5.17
N VAL A 768 -10.67 -19.15 6.46
CA VAL A 768 -11.12 -17.96 7.18
C VAL A 768 -10.14 -17.72 8.32
N GLU A 769 -9.49 -16.56 8.33
CA GLU A 769 -8.49 -16.23 9.32
C GLU A 769 -8.98 -15.10 10.23
N PHE A 770 -8.77 -15.30 11.53
CA PHE A 770 -9.14 -14.37 12.56
C PHE A 770 -7.91 -13.97 13.38
N GLU A 771 -7.79 -12.67 13.68
CA GLU A 771 -7.05 -12.21 14.84
C GLU A 771 -7.99 -12.31 16.05
N ALA A 772 -7.52 -13.00 17.09
CA ALA A 772 -8.30 -13.25 18.29
C ALA A 772 -7.37 -13.41 19.48
N GLN A 773 -7.68 -12.72 20.57
CA GLN A 773 -6.90 -12.84 21.79
C GLN A 773 -7.27 -14.04 22.66
N VAL A 774 -8.45 -14.61 22.44
CA VAL A 774 -8.97 -15.76 23.17
C VAL A 774 -9.41 -16.80 22.16
N ALA A 775 -9.12 -18.07 22.46
CA ALA A 775 -9.61 -19.18 21.67
C ALA A 775 -11.13 -19.27 21.68
N PRO A 776 -11.77 -19.55 20.54
CA PRO A 776 -13.09 -20.14 20.61
C PRO A 776 -12.99 -21.49 21.34
N LEU A 777 -13.86 -21.71 22.33
CA LEU A 777 -14.13 -23.02 22.95
C LEU A 777 -14.49 -24.09 21.92
N GLY A 778 -15.12 -23.67 20.82
CA GLY A 778 -15.50 -24.55 19.74
C GLY A 778 -15.66 -23.77 18.46
N VAL A 779 -15.15 -24.36 17.38
CA VAL A 779 -15.41 -23.93 16.01
C VAL A 779 -16.19 -25.03 15.33
N SER A 780 -17.32 -24.67 14.72
CA SER A 780 -18.11 -25.61 13.96
C SER A 780 -18.52 -25.06 12.60
N LEU A 781 -18.59 -25.95 11.61
CA LEU A 781 -19.06 -25.70 10.27
C LEU A 781 -20.31 -26.54 10.04
N ASP A 782 -21.45 -25.88 9.88
CA ASP A 782 -22.80 -26.46 9.86
C ASP A 782 -23.08 -27.38 11.06
N GLY A 783 -22.59 -26.98 12.24
CA GLY A 783 -22.74 -27.73 13.49
C GLY A 783 -21.81 -28.95 13.63
N ALA A 784 -20.96 -29.24 12.65
CA ALA A 784 -19.88 -30.23 12.77
C ALA A 784 -18.58 -29.53 13.22
N PRO A 785 -17.76 -30.12 14.12
CA PRO A 785 -16.48 -29.53 14.51
C PRO A 785 -15.60 -29.22 13.29
N ALA A 786 -15.04 -28.02 13.23
CA ALA A 786 -14.14 -27.60 12.16
C ALA A 786 -12.69 -27.59 12.65
N ALA A 787 -11.76 -27.93 11.76
CA ALA A 787 -10.34 -27.87 12.06
C ALA A 787 -9.86 -26.42 12.15
N THR A 788 -9.12 -26.11 13.21
CA THR A 788 -8.48 -24.81 13.43
C THR A 788 -6.97 -24.96 13.48
N THR A 789 -6.25 -24.00 12.92
CA THR A 789 -4.80 -23.90 13.03
C THR A 789 -4.46 -22.57 13.74
N PRO A 790 -3.67 -22.57 14.83
CA PRO A 790 -3.20 -21.33 15.44
C PRO A 790 -2.40 -20.48 14.45
N THR A 791 -2.57 -19.18 14.49
CA THR A 791 -1.75 -18.20 13.74
C THR A 791 -1.00 -17.29 14.72
N ALA A 792 -0.10 -16.43 14.24
CA ALA A 792 0.70 -15.56 15.11
C ALA A 792 -0.16 -14.67 16.02
N ASP A 793 -1.32 -14.23 15.50
CA ASP A 793 -2.21 -13.27 16.15
C ASP A 793 -3.63 -13.83 16.39
N GLY A 794 -3.89 -15.11 16.10
CA GLY A 794 -5.20 -15.73 16.32
C GLY A 794 -5.29 -17.16 15.80
N PHE A 795 -6.23 -17.42 14.87
CA PHE A 795 -6.45 -18.76 14.31
C PHE A 795 -7.05 -18.72 12.90
N ALA A 796 -6.79 -19.77 12.13
CA ALA A 796 -7.40 -20.01 10.82
C ALA A 796 -8.33 -21.23 10.87
N VAL A 797 -9.43 -21.15 10.14
CA VAL A 797 -10.39 -22.24 9.93
C VAL A 797 -10.28 -22.72 8.50
N THR A 798 -9.92 -23.99 8.30
CA THR A 798 -9.86 -24.59 6.98
C THR A 798 -11.27 -25.02 6.53
N LEU A 799 -11.73 -24.50 5.41
CA LEU A 799 -13.02 -24.83 4.79
C LEU A 799 -12.84 -25.90 3.71
N PRO A 800 -13.39 -27.10 3.86
CA PRO A 800 -13.39 -28.10 2.81
C PRO A 800 -14.15 -27.66 1.55
N ALA A 801 -13.74 -28.15 0.39
CA ALA A 801 -14.51 -28.01 -0.85
C ALA A 801 -15.94 -28.55 -0.66
N GLY A 802 -16.95 -27.76 -1.03
CA GLY A 802 -18.36 -28.15 -0.86
C GLY A 802 -18.89 -28.10 0.58
N ALA A 803 -18.11 -27.60 1.55
CA ALA A 803 -18.62 -27.35 2.90
C ALA A 803 -19.77 -26.34 2.86
N GLY A 804 -20.76 -26.54 3.73
CA GLY A 804 -21.91 -25.64 3.77
C GLY A 804 -21.59 -24.33 4.50
N PRO A 805 -22.60 -23.47 4.63
CA PRO A 805 -22.38 -22.04 4.73
C PRO A 805 -22.19 -21.53 6.16
N LEU A 806 -22.52 -22.27 7.22
CA LEU A 806 -22.55 -21.66 8.56
C LEU A 806 -21.29 -21.98 9.37
N LEU A 807 -20.45 -20.97 9.59
CA LEU A 807 -19.32 -21.04 10.53
C LEU A 807 -19.73 -20.45 11.88
N GLU A 808 -19.66 -21.24 12.96
CA GLU A 808 -19.99 -20.83 14.33
C GLU A 808 -18.74 -20.92 15.22
N LEU A 809 -18.49 -19.84 15.96
CA LEU A 809 -17.43 -19.70 16.96
C LEU A 809 -18.08 -19.53 18.33
N VAL A 810 -17.76 -20.39 19.29
CA VAL A 810 -18.29 -20.36 20.66
C VAL A 810 -17.17 -19.92 21.60
N TYR A 811 -17.41 -18.96 22.49
CA TYR A 811 -16.44 -18.47 23.48
C TYR A 811 -16.91 -18.77 24.91
N ASP A 812 -15.99 -19.05 25.84
CA ASP A 812 -16.32 -19.09 27.26
C ASP A 812 -16.17 -17.70 27.86
N LEU A 813 -17.19 -17.28 28.59
CA LEU A 813 -17.02 -16.26 29.61
C LEU A 813 -16.81 -17.03 30.91
N ALA A 814 -15.63 -17.66 31.05
CA ALA A 814 -15.24 -18.24 32.31
C ALA A 814 -14.89 -17.09 33.25
N ASP A 815 -15.86 -16.74 34.08
CA ASP A 815 -15.74 -15.86 35.23
C ASP A 815 -14.97 -16.62 36.33
N THR A 816 -13.74 -17.06 36.05
CA THR A 816 -12.82 -17.41 37.13
C THR A 816 -12.38 -16.07 37.70
N ALA A 817 -12.80 -15.78 38.93
CA ALA A 817 -12.27 -14.67 39.72
C ALA A 817 -10.76 -14.88 39.92
N GLU A 818 -9.98 -14.57 38.88
CA GLU A 818 -8.54 -14.46 38.95
C GLU A 818 -8.24 -13.29 39.85
N SER A 819 -7.34 -13.52 40.82
CA SER A 819 -6.78 -12.41 41.56
C SER A 819 -6.04 -11.52 40.56
N VAL A 820 -6.58 -10.34 40.29
CA VAL A 820 -5.97 -9.32 39.41
C VAL A 820 -4.55 -8.95 39.86
N LYS A 821 -4.23 -9.20 41.13
CA LYS A 821 -2.91 -9.02 41.70
C LYS A 821 -2.12 -10.34 41.74
N PRO A 822 -0.94 -10.42 41.10
CA PRO A 822 -0.08 -11.60 41.22
C PRO A 822 0.47 -11.72 42.64
N LYS A 823 0.48 -12.97 43.15
CA LYS A 823 1.08 -13.34 44.43
C LYS A 823 2.60 -13.18 44.43
N GLN A 824 3.16 -13.20 45.64
CA GLN A 824 4.59 -13.05 45.89
C GLN A 824 5.32 -14.38 45.66
N LEU A 825 6.03 -14.49 44.54
CA LEU A 825 6.83 -15.68 44.18
C LEU A 825 8.30 -15.52 44.59
N LEU A 826 8.89 -16.61 45.08
CA LEU A 826 10.32 -16.81 45.25
C LEU A 826 10.76 -18.12 44.58
N VAL A 827 11.79 -18.06 43.73
CA VAL A 827 12.56 -19.23 43.28
C VAL A 827 13.92 -19.18 43.98
N TYR A 828 14.24 -20.19 44.78
CA TYR A 828 15.39 -20.19 45.69
C TYR A 828 16.11 -21.53 45.70
N ARG A 829 17.36 -21.53 45.22
CA ARG A 829 18.22 -22.70 45.07
C ARG A 829 19.36 -22.75 46.10
N GLY A 830 19.40 -21.80 47.05
CA GLY A 830 20.31 -21.79 48.21
C GLY A 830 19.83 -22.71 49.34
N ARG A 831 20.49 -22.65 50.51
CA ARG A 831 20.08 -23.37 51.73
C ARG A 831 18.95 -22.62 52.44
N PRO A 832 17.75 -23.20 52.59
CA PRO A 832 16.64 -22.52 53.25
C PRO A 832 16.97 -22.06 54.67
N SER A 833 17.76 -22.81 55.45
CA SER A 833 18.11 -22.44 56.83
C SER A 833 18.99 -21.18 56.94
N ALA A 834 19.65 -20.79 55.85
CA ALA A 834 20.64 -19.71 55.82
C ALA A 834 20.16 -18.43 55.12
N ILE A 835 18.92 -18.41 54.61
CA ILE A 835 18.37 -17.31 53.81
C ILE A 835 18.57 -15.94 54.48
N ASN A 836 19.03 -14.96 53.70
CA ASN A 836 19.30 -13.58 54.12
C ASN A 836 20.19 -13.48 55.38
N GLY A 837 21.07 -14.48 55.59
CA GLY A 837 21.94 -14.54 56.77
C GLY A 837 21.21 -14.98 58.05
N ALA A 838 20.09 -15.70 57.92
CA ALA A 838 19.39 -16.29 59.05
C ALA A 838 20.34 -17.14 59.90
N THR A 839 20.31 -16.92 61.22
CA THR A 839 21.15 -17.63 62.20
C THR A 839 20.36 -18.64 63.04
N SER A 840 19.07 -18.81 62.74
CA SER A 840 18.17 -19.78 63.38
C SER A 840 17.02 -20.16 62.46
N LEU A 841 16.45 -21.35 62.65
CA LEU A 841 15.32 -21.85 61.88
C LEU A 841 14.12 -20.90 61.91
N ALA A 842 13.81 -20.30 63.07
CA ALA A 842 12.72 -19.35 63.21
C ALA A 842 12.94 -18.07 62.38
N ALA A 843 14.20 -17.61 62.26
CA ALA A 843 14.54 -16.47 61.42
C ALA A 843 14.39 -16.83 59.92
N ALA A 844 14.86 -18.01 59.51
CA ALA A 844 14.70 -18.50 58.14
C ALA A 844 13.22 -18.63 57.73
N ILE A 845 12.38 -19.20 58.61
CA ILE A 845 10.93 -19.29 58.41
C ILE A 845 10.32 -17.90 58.28
N ALA A 846 10.70 -16.94 59.13
CA ALA A 846 10.17 -15.59 59.06
C ALA A 846 10.52 -14.88 57.74
N GLU A 847 11.73 -15.10 57.21
CA GLU A 847 12.15 -14.56 55.92
C GLU A 847 11.34 -15.14 54.76
N LEU A 848 11.23 -16.48 54.70
CA LEU A 848 10.52 -17.19 53.64
C LEU A 848 9.00 -17.01 53.70
N ALA A 849 8.41 -16.85 54.89
CA ALA A 849 6.97 -16.67 55.08
C ALA A 849 6.44 -15.33 54.54
N GLN A 850 7.33 -14.43 54.10
CA GLN A 850 6.95 -13.23 53.35
C GLN A 850 6.46 -13.55 51.94
N TYR A 851 6.78 -14.73 51.41
CA TYR A 851 6.37 -15.17 50.09
C TYR A 851 5.17 -16.11 50.16
N GLU A 852 4.26 -15.95 49.22
CA GLU A 852 3.05 -16.76 49.12
C GLU A 852 3.31 -18.06 48.35
N ILE A 853 4.27 -18.04 47.43
CA ILE A 853 4.75 -19.21 46.70
C ILE A 853 6.28 -19.25 46.78
N VAL A 854 6.83 -20.39 47.21
CA VAL A 854 8.27 -20.65 47.32
C VAL A 854 8.62 -21.90 46.54
N ILE A 855 9.60 -21.80 45.64
CA ILE A 855 10.15 -22.94 44.90
C ILE A 855 11.58 -23.19 45.38
N LEU A 856 11.83 -24.36 45.94
CA LEU A 856 13.11 -24.78 46.50
C LEU A 856 13.91 -25.62 45.49
N GLY A 857 15.23 -25.42 45.44
CA GLY A 857 16.12 -26.13 44.52
C GLY A 857 16.24 -27.64 44.79
N ASP A 858 16.62 -28.40 43.75
CA ASP A 858 16.87 -29.84 43.81
C ASP A 858 18.01 -30.21 44.77
N GLY A 859 17.93 -31.39 45.37
CA GLY A 859 18.90 -31.97 46.31
C GLY A 859 18.53 -31.77 47.78
N LEU A 860 17.68 -30.80 48.11
CA LEU A 860 17.25 -30.55 49.51
C LEU A 860 16.33 -31.65 50.06
N GLN A 861 15.66 -32.40 49.18
CA GLN A 861 14.85 -33.57 49.53
C GLN A 861 15.68 -34.77 49.97
N ASP A 862 16.95 -34.84 49.58
CA ASP A 862 17.83 -35.97 49.92
C ASP A 862 18.15 -35.94 51.43
N PRO A 863 17.84 -37.00 52.20
CA PRO A 863 18.20 -37.09 53.61
C PRO A 863 19.70 -36.95 53.91
N ALA A 864 20.58 -37.15 52.92
CA ALA A 864 22.01 -36.93 53.03
C ALA A 864 22.41 -35.44 52.89
N HIS A 865 21.53 -34.57 52.41
CA HIS A 865 21.82 -33.15 52.29
C HIS A 865 21.94 -32.50 53.68
N PRO A 866 22.99 -31.69 53.95
CA PRO A 866 23.20 -31.11 55.29
C PRO A 866 22.03 -30.25 55.80
N ASP A 867 21.25 -29.67 54.88
CA ASP A 867 20.10 -28.80 55.19
C ASP A 867 18.75 -29.51 55.16
N HIS A 868 18.71 -30.82 54.94
CA HIS A 868 17.46 -31.58 54.75
C HIS A 868 16.52 -31.47 55.97
N ALA A 869 17.03 -31.75 57.17
CA ALA A 869 16.22 -31.74 58.38
C ALA A 869 15.62 -30.35 58.70
N ASP A 870 16.33 -29.29 58.34
CA ASP A 870 15.84 -27.91 58.46
C ASP A 870 14.83 -27.59 57.35
N THR A 871 15.08 -28.06 56.12
CA THR A 871 14.15 -27.91 54.98
C THR A 871 12.78 -28.54 55.29
N VAL A 872 12.74 -29.75 55.85
CA VAL A 872 11.50 -30.42 56.26
C VAL A 872 10.70 -29.56 57.25
N GLN A 873 11.38 -29.00 58.26
CA GLN A 873 10.73 -28.15 59.26
C GLN A 873 10.27 -26.81 58.68
N ILE A 874 11.08 -26.20 57.79
CA ILE A 874 10.74 -24.95 57.10
C ILE A 874 9.51 -25.16 56.21
N ALA A 875 9.52 -26.18 55.34
CA ALA A 875 8.41 -26.45 54.42
C ALA A 875 7.09 -26.67 55.18
N ALA A 876 7.12 -27.43 56.29
CA ALA A 876 5.96 -27.60 57.15
C ALA A 876 5.47 -26.28 57.77
N ALA A 877 6.38 -25.46 58.33
CA ALA A 877 6.03 -24.19 58.94
C ALA A 877 5.48 -23.16 57.94
N LEU A 878 6.05 -23.09 56.73
CA LEU A 878 5.58 -22.23 55.66
C LEU A 878 4.17 -22.61 55.19
N ARG A 879 3.91 -23.91 55.05
CA ARG A 879 2.58 -24.40 54.71
C ARG A 879 1.56 -24.07 55.80
N ASP A 880 1.92 -24.25 57.06
CA ASP A 880 1.06 -23.89 58.19
C ASP A 880 0.80 -22.37 58.26
N ALA A 881 1.72 -21.54 57.75
CA ALA A 881 1.57 -20.11 57.56
C ALA A 881 0.77 -19.71 56.30
N GLY A 882 0.40 -20.67 55.45
CA GLY A 882 -0.42 -20.46 54.25
C GLY A 882 0.37 -20.31 52.94
N SER A 883 1.70 -20.43 52.95
CA SER A 883 2.52 -20.42 51.74
C SER A 883 2.43 -21.76 50.98
N THR A 884 2.50 -21.69 49.66
CA THR A 884 2.62 -22.88 48.80
C THR A 884 4.09 -23.15 48.51
N VAL A 885 4.60 -24.31 48.96
CA VAL A 885 6.00 -24.69 48.75
C VAL A 885 6.08 -25.75 47.65
N PHE A 886 6.96 -25.53 46.68
CA PHE A 886 7.34 -26.48 45.64
C PHE A 886 8.79 -26.94 45.83
N GLY A 887 9.06 -28.23 45.65
CA GLY A 887 10.42 -28.75 45.48
C GLY A 887 10.79 -28.87 43.99
N THR A 888 12.06 -28.81 43.62
CA THR A 888 12.48 -28.93 42.21
C THR A 888 13.00 -30.33 41.91
N VAL A 889 12.63 -30.88 40.74
CA VAL A 889 13.18 -32.13 40.19
C VAL A 889 13.54 -31.92 38.72
N PRO A 890 14.81 -32.09 38.30
CA PRO A 890 15.19 -31.99 36.90
C PRO A 890 14.73 -33.23 36.12
N VAL A 891 14.01 -33.03 35.00
CA VAL A 891 13.46 -34.14 34.20
C VAL A 891 14.09 -34.27 32.81
N GLY A 892 14.84 -33.24 32.39
CA GLY A 892 15.50 -33.14 31.10
C GLY A 892 16.44 -34.31 30.77
N VAL A 893 16.38 -34.76 29.52
CA VAL A 893 17.21 -35.86 28.99
C VAL A 893 18.55 -35.33 28.47
N SER A 894 18.60 -34.13 27.90
CA SER A 894 19.85 -33.54 27.38
C SER A 894 20.78 -32.97 28.46
N THR A 895 20.31 -32.84 29.70
CA THR A 895 21.01 -32.18 30.82
C THR A 895 21.50 -33.19 31.86
N GLY A 896 20.57 -33.82 32.59
CA GLY A 896 20.86 -34.76 33.68
C GLY A 896 20.52 -36.22 33.35
N ASN A 897 19.52 -36.45 32.49
CA ASN A 897 19.03 -37.76 32.06
C ASN A 897 18.80 -38.76 33.21
N LEU A 898 18.19 -38.30 34.30
CA LEU A 898 17.88 -39.17 35.43
C LEU A 898 16.94 -40.32 34.99
N PRO A 899 17.18 -41.57 35.41
CA PRO A 899 16.24 -42.66 35.19
C PRO A 899 14.86 -42.34 35.78
N LEU A 900 13.78 -42.79 35.15
CA LEU A 900 12.41 -42.53 35.64
C LEU A 900 12.21 -42.97 37.09
N ASP A 901 12.80 -44.08 37.51
CA ASP A 901 12.70 -44.56 38.89
C ASP A 901 13.42 -43.63 39.89
N GLU A 902 14.52 -42.98 39.49
CA GLU A 902 15.18 -41.98 40.32
C GLU A 902 14.34 -40.70 40.41
N ILE A 903 13.73 -40.27 39.31
CA ILE A 903 12.80 -39.13 39.32
C ILE A 903 11.62 -39.42 40.27
N ARG A 904 11.02 -40.61 40.18
CA ARG A 904 9.93 -41.02 41.09
C ARG A 904 10.38 -41.01 42.55
N GLN A 905 11.57 -41.55 42.85
CA GLN A 905 12.10 -41.52 44.21
C GLN A 905 12.26 -40.08 44.71
N ARG A 906 12.79 -39.16 43.89
CA ARG A 906 12.91 -37.75 44.27
C ARG A 906 11.56 -37.06 44.49
N LEU A 907 10.54 -37.42 43.73
CA LEU A 907 9.16 -36.95 43.94
C LEU A 907 8.61 -37.46 45.28
N ASP A 908 8.87 -38.72 45.61
CA ASP A 908 8.48 -39.31 46.90
C ASP A 908 9.24 -38.64 48.06
N ASP A 909 10.54 -38.41 47.93
CA ASP A 909 11.36 -37.72 48.93
C ASP A 909 10.87 -36.28 49.16
N TRP A 910 10.51 -35.55 48.09
CA TRP A 910 9.91 -34.23 48.21
C TRP A 910 8.56 -34.28 48.94
N ASN A 911 7.70 -35.24 48.60
CA ASN A 911 6.43 -35.45 49.31
C ASN A 911 6.64 -35.67 50.83
N ASP A 912 7.67 -36.44 51.19
CA ASP A 912 8.04 -36.69 52.59
C ASP A 912 8.55 -35.44 53.33
N THR A 913 9.07 -34.44 52.60
CA THR A 913 9.38 -33.11 53.17
C THR A 913 8.17 -32.20 53.36
N ASN A 914 6.96 -32.69 53.03
CA ASN A 914 5.69 -32.04 53.30
C ASN A 914 5.45 -30.74 52.48
N VAL A 915 6.06 -30.66 51.29
CA VAL A 915 5.76 -29.65 50.26
C VAL A 915 4.36 -29.86 49.66
N ARG A 916 3.84 -28.85 48.95
CA ARG A 916 2.52 -28.92 48.29
C ARG A 916 2.61 -29.36 46.83
N GLY A 917 3.74 -29.17 46.20
CA GLY A 917 3.95 -29.53 44.80
C GLY A 917 5.41 -29.66 44.43
N VAL A 918 5.65 -29.91 43.15
CA VAL A 918 6.98 -30.00 42.56
C VAL A 918 7.07 -29.17 41.28
N LEU A 919 8.21 -28.51 41.08
CA LEU A 919 8.63 -27.98 39.79
C LEU A 919 9.40 -29.08 39.04
N LEU A 920 8.85 -29.54 37.93
CA LEU A 920 9.55 -30.40 36.99
C LEU A 920 10.35 -29.49 36.06
N ASP A 921 11.62 -29.30 36.38
CA ASP A 921 12.51 -28.41 35.63
C ASP A 921 12.97 -29.08 34.33
N GLN A 922 13.08 -28.32 33.24
CA GLN A 922 13.51 -28.78 31.92
C GLN A 922 12.52 -29.76 31.26
N PHE A 923 11.24 -29.39 31.29
CA PHE A 923 10.12 -30.23 30.89
C PHE A 923 9.88 -30.25 29.37
N GLY A 924 10.28 -29.21 28.63
CA GLY A 924 10.01 -29.09 27.19
C GLY A 924 10.86 -29.99 26.27
N TYR A 925 10.54 -29.99 24.98
CA TYR A 925 11.16 -30.86 23.98
C TYR A 925 12.59 -30.40 23.63
N GLU A 926 12.93 -29.13 23.89
CA GLU A 926 14.29 -28.61 23.81
C GLU A 926 15.27 -29.34 24.76
N PHE A 927 14.73 -30.00 25.80
CA PHE A 927 15.49 -30.85 26.70
C PHE A 927 15.39 -32.35 26.39
N LEU A 928 14.87 -32.69 25.21
CA LEU A 928 14.60 -34.06 24.74
C LEU A 928 13.63 -34.84 25.65
N THR A 929 12.75 -34.14 26.35
CA THR A 929 11.77 -34.72 27.28
C THR A 929 10.49 -35.10 26.53
N THR A 930 10.40 -36.33 26.02
CA THR A 930 9.23 -36.78 25.22
C THR A 930 7.90 -36.71 25.99
N ARG A 931 6.77 -36.62 25.27
CA ARG A 931 5.42 -36.63 25.85
C ARG A 931 5.15 -37.83 26.75
N ASP A 932 5.63 -39.02 26.37
CA ASP A 932 5.55 -40.22 27.22
C ASP A 932 6.25 -40.05 28.56
N ARG A 933 7.47 -39.48 28.54
CA ARG A 933 8.26 -39.23 29.75
C ARG A 933 7.59 -38.16 30.62
N GLN A 934 7.18 -37.04 30.00
CA GLN A 934 6.43 -35.97 30.64
C GLN A 934 5.20 -36.54 31.38
N ASN A 935 4.34 -37.26 30.65
CA ASN A 935 3.09 -37.81 31.18
C ASN A 935 3.34 -38.84 32.30
N ALA A 936 4.34 -39.72 32.16
CA ALA A 936 4.67 -40.71 33.19
C ALA A 936 5.14 -40.07 34.52
N ILE A 937 5.80 -38.90 34.45
CA ILE A 937 6.27 -38.17 35.62
C ILE A 937 5.11 -37.40 36.27
N VAL A 938 4.29 -36.71 35.46
CA VAL A 938 3.10 -35.99 35.93
C VAL A 938 2.12 -36.94 36.62
N ASP A 939 1.85 -38.10 36.02
CA ASP A 939 0.97 -39.12 36.60
C ASP A 939 1.49 -39.60 37.97
N HIS A 940 2.81 -39.79 38.13
CA HIS A 940 3.40 -40.17 39.42
C HIS A 940 3.25 -39.05 40.45
N ALA A 941 3.58 -37.80 40.10
CA ALA A 941 3.42 -36.66 41.00
C ALA A 941 1.97 -36.48 41.46
N HIS A 942 1.01 -36.55 40.53
CA HIS A 942 -0.42 -36.50 40.86
C HIS A 942 -0.88 -37.69 41.73
N SER A 943 -0.29 -38.88 41.56
CA SER A 943 -0.58 -40.03 42.43
C SER A 943 -0.18 -39.81 43.89
N GLN A 944 0.83 -38.95 44.13
CA GLN A 944 1.25 -38.49 45.45
C GLN A 944 0.45 -37.26 45.93
N SER A 945 -0.56 -36.82 45.17
CA SER A 945 -1.35 -35.59 45.43
C SER A 945 -0.50 -34.31 45.43
N LEU A 946 0.63 -34.31 44.74
CA LEU A 946 1.46 -33.12 44.53
C LEU A 946 0.89 -32.29 43.37
N LEU A 947 0.89 -30.96 43.53
CA LEU A 947 0.70 -30.04 42.42
C LEU A 947 1.93 -30.07 41.52
N VAL A 948 1.76 -29.88 40.20
CA VAL A 948 2.88 -29.83 39.26
C VAL A 948 3.05 -28.42 38.74
N ALA A 949 4.27 -27.90 38.82
CA ALA A 949 4.74 -26.77 38.01
C ALA A 949 5.73 -27.29 36.97
N VAL A 950 5.76 -26.72 35.76
CA VAL A 950 6.72 -27.11 34.70
C VAL A 950 7.44 -25.89 34.14
N SER A 951 8.70 -26.06 33.74
CA SER A 951 9.45 -25.06 32.95
C SER A 951 9.76 -25.61 31.55
N ALA A 952 9.52 -24.80 30.53
CA ALA A 952 9.85 -25.09 29.13
C ALA A 952 10.05 -23.75 28.39
N GLU A 953 10.90 -23.72 27.36
CA GLU A 953 11.06 -22.53 26.53
C GLU A 953 9.83 -22.31 25.62
N ASP A 954 9.32 -23.38 25.01
CA ASP A 954 8.04 -23.37 24.30
C ASP A 954 6.91 -23.93 25.19
N PRO A 955 5.89 -23.13 25.54
CA PRO A 955 4.72 -23.62 26.27
C PRO A 955 3.97 -24.78 25.58
N ALA A 956 3.99 -24.85 24.24
CA ALA A 956 3.30 -25.89 23.49
C ALA A 956 3.84 -27.29 23.80
N ASP A 957 5.16 -27.43 23.97
CA ASP A 957 5.81 -28.68 24.35
C ASP A 957 5.26 -29.26 25.67
N ALA A 958 4.77 -28.40 26.57
CA ALA A 958 4.18 -28.80 27.84
C ALA A 958 2.69 -29.13 27.74
N PHE A 959 1.91 -28.35 26.98
CA PHE A 959 0.44 -28.37 27.05
C PHE A 959 -0.30 -28.81 25.78
N ASP A 960 0.30 -28.65 24.60
CA ASP A 960 -0.34 -28.95 23.31
C ASP A 960 -0.32 -30.47 22.98
N ASP A 961 -1.32 -30.97 22.27
CA ASP A 961 -1.41 -32.35 21.79
C ASP A 961 -1.00 -32.51 20.31
N GLY A 962 -0.49 -31.44 19.70
CA GLY A 962 0.10 -31.45 18.36
C GLY A 962 1.12 -32.58 18.13
N ILE A 963 1.09 -33.15 16.92
CA ILE A 963 2.02 -34.21 16.50
C ILE A 963 3.42 -33.61 16.30
N ASP A 964 4.35 -34.01 17.16
CA ASP A 964 5.78 -33.82 16.93
C ASP A 964 6.41 -35.18 16.55
N PRO A 965 7.01 -35.33 15.36
CA PRO A 965 7.53 -36.62 14.89
C PRO A 965 8.57 -37.29 15.80
N SER A 966 9.26 -36.52 16.65
CA SER A 966 10.33 -37.00 17.51
C SER A 966 9.91 -37.14 18.98
N PHE A 967 9.05 -36.25 19.46
CA PHE A 967 8.76 -36.09 20.89
C PHE A 967 7.30 -36.35 21.27
N ASN A 968 6.36 -36.27 20.32
CA ASN A 968 4.95 -36.63 20.48
C ASN A 968 4.34 -37.21 19.18
N PRO A 969 4.86 -38.34 18.67
CA PRO A 969 4.54 -38.81 17.31
C PRO A 969 3.08 -39.24 17.15
N ASP A 970 2.41 -39.58 18.26
CA ASP A 970 1.03 -40.06 18.28
C ASP A 970 0.02 -38.97 18.67
N GLY A 971 0.47 -37.74 18.93
CA GLY A 971 -0.39 -36.63 19.34
C GLY A 971 -1.08 -36.88 20.69
N GLU A 972 -0.36 -37.48 21.64
CA GLU A 972 -0.91 -37.79 22.95
C GLU A 972 -1.11 -36.50 23.77
N PRO A 973 -2.27 -36.33 24.43
CA PRO A 973 -2.55 -35.13 25.21
C PRO A 973 -1.68 -35.05 26.48
N THR A 974 -1.45 -33.83 26.95
CA THR A 974 -0.79 -33.57 28.24
C THR A 974 -1.60 -34.16 29.41
N ARG A 975 -0.90 -34.62 30.46
CA ARG A 975 -1.52 -35.00 31.75
C ARG A 975 -1.63 -33.84 32.74
N LEU A 976 -1.07 -32.67 32.41
CA LEU A 976 -1.24 -31.45 33.19
C LEU A 976 -2.70 -31.00 33.17
N ARG A 977 -3.15 -30.36 34.25
CA ARG A 977 -4.55 -29.98 34.47
C ARG A 977 -4.69 -28.51 34.90
N SER A 978 -5.92 -28.06 35.04
CA SER A 978 -6.23 -26.66 35.41
C SER A 978 -5.71 -26.21 36.78
N PHE A 979 -5.31 -27.14 37.65
CA PHE A 979 -4.71 -26.82 38.95
C PHE A 979 -3.17 -26.86 38.95
N ASP A 980 -2.56 -27.23 37.82
CA ASP A 980 -1.10 -27.23 37.64
C ASP A 980 -0.61 -25.86 37.14
N PHE A 981 0.71 -25.71 37.06
CA PHE A 981 1.37 -24.43 36.82
C PHE A 981 2.40 -24.51 35.68
N TYR A 982 2.55 -23.40 34.97
CA TYR A 982 3.68 -23.13 34.08
C TYR A 982 4.58 -22.07 34.70
N LEU A 983 5.89 -22.29 34.72
CA LEU A 983 6.88 -21.31 35.16
C LEU A 983 7.55 -20.66 33.95
N TRP A 984 7.27 -19.37 33.75
CA TRP A 984 7.96 -18.51 32.78
C TRP A 984 9.21 -17.88 33.41
N GLU A 985 10.37 -18.46 33.11
CA GLU A 985 11.67 -17.90 33.46
C GLU A 985 12.13 -16.82 32.47
N GLY A 986 12.63 -15.69 32.99
CA GLY A 986 13.08 -14.54 32.21
C GLY A 986 11.96 -13.58 31.80
N HIS A 987 10.76 -13.70 32.37
CA HIS A 987 9.59 -12.90 31.97
C HIS A 987 9.88 -11.39 31.99
N GLN A 988 9.80 -10.75 30.80
CA GLN A 988 10.08 -9.33 30.54
C GLN A 988 11.51 -8.84 30.83
N PHE A 989 12.24 -9.54 31.68
CA PHE A 989 13.62 -9.25 32.04
C PHE A 989 14.39 -10.54 32.16
N ARG A 990 15.20 -10.83 31.14
CA ARG A 990 15.93 -12.08 30.94
C ARG A 990 17.43 -11.78 30.96
N GLN A 991 18.15 -12.46 31.84
CA GLN A 991 19.62 -12.34 31.98
C GLN A 991 20.09 -10.87 32.03
N GLY A 992 19.47 -10.06 32.88
CA GLY A 992 19.90 -8.67 33.08
C GLY A 992 19.43 -7.67 32.01
N ALA A 993 18.61 -8.08 31.03
CA ALA A 993 18.12 -7.22 29.95
C ALA A 993 16.60 -7.35 29.72
N PHE A 994 15.97 -6.29 29.21
CA PHE A 994 14.57 -6.33 28.79
C PHE A 994 14.37 -7.29 27.60
N GLU A 995 13.33 -8.10 27.64
CA GLU A 995 12.96 -8.95 26.50
C GLU A 995 12.44 -8.11 25.32
N ALA A 996 12.68 -8.56 24.10
CA ALA A 996 12.11 -7.92 22.92
C ALA A 996 10.57 -8.03 22.94
N GLY A 997 9.87 -6.90 22.75
CA GLY A 997 8.41 -6.83 22.87
C GLY A 997 7.66 -7.87 22.01
N ALA A 998 8.15 -8.15 20.80
CA ALA A 998 7.56 -9.17 19.92
C ALA A 998 7.75 -10.60 20.47
N ALA A 999 8.92 -10.92 21.02
CA ALA A 999 9.20 -12.24 21.59
C ALA A 999 8.36 -12.49 22.85
N TRP A 1000 8.30 -11.49 23.74
CA TRP A 1000 7.42 -11.53 24.91
C TRP A 1000 5.95 -11.70 24.51
N ARG A 1001 5.46 -10.91 23.55
CA ARG A 1001 4.06 -10.96 23.10
C ARG A 1001 3.71 -12.32 22.51
N SER A 1002 4.58 -12.88 21.67
CA SER A 1002 4.38 -14.22 21.08
C SER A 1002 4.20 -15.28 22.18
N LYS A 1003 5.10 -15.32 23.17
CA LYS A 1003 5.02 -16.27 24.28
C LYS A 1003 3.81 -16.03 25.20
N ALA A 1004 3.46 -14.77 25.48
CA ALA A 1004 2.31 -14.42 26.29
C ALA A 1004 0.98 -14.81 25.62
N ASN A 1005 0.86 -14.63 24.30
CA ASN A 1005 -0.30 -15.07 23.52
C ASN A 1005 -0.41 -16.60 23.50
N ALA A 1006 0.70 -17.31 23.27
CA ALA A 1006 0.72 -18.77 23.29
C ALA A 1006 0.29 -19.33 24.66
N LEU A 1007 0.79 -18.72 25.75
CA LEU A 1007 0.37 -19.09 27.11
C LEU A 1007 -1.10 -18.80 27.36
N ALA A 1008 -1.61 -17.62 26.99
CA ALA A 1008 -3.03 -17.29 27.16
C ALA A 1008 -3.93 -18.25 26.37
N TRP A 1009 -3.52 -18.62 25.15
CA TRP A 1009 -4.20 -19.61 24.33
C TRP A 1009 -4.28 -20.98 25.01
N LEU A 1010 -3.13 -21.55 25.39
CA LEU A 1010 -3.06 -22.86 26.05
C LEU A 1010 -3.71 -22.85 27.44
N GLN A 1011 -3.64 -21.72 28.15
CA GLN A 1011 -4.30 -21.52 29.42
C GLN A 1011 -5.82 -21.55 29.24
N SER A 1012 -6.36 -20.97 28.17
CA SER A 1012 -7.80 -21.01 27.91
C SER A 1012 -8.30 -22.42 27.59
N SER A 1013 -7.46 -23.30 27.03
CA SER A 1013 -7.84 -24.67 26.69
C SER A 1013 -7.70 -25.65 27.87
N VAL A 1014 -6.62 -25.55 28.65
CA VAL A 1014 -6.32 -26.49 29.75
C VAL A 1014 -6.71 -25.93 31.13
N GLY A 1015 -6.68 -24.61 31.29
CA GLY A 1015 -7.02 -23.90 32.53
C GLY A 1015 -5.90 -23.81 33.56
N PHE A 1016 -4.63 -24.08 33.21
CA PHE A 1016 -3.50 -24.07 34.15
C PHE A 1016 -3.19 -22.64 34.66
N LYS A 1017 -2.25 -22.52 35.60
CA LYS A 1017 -1.85 -21.24 36.20
C LYS A 1017 -0.45 -20.83 35.76
N ILE A 1018 -0.20 -19.52 35.62
CA ILE A 1018 1.13 -19.03 35.20
C ILE A 1018 1.88 -18.43 36.40
N LEU A 1019 3.10 -18.90 36.62
CA LEU A 1019 4.10 -18.31 37.50
C LEU A 1019 5.14 -17.61 36.62
N SER A 1020 5.55 -16.39 36.96
CA SER A 1020 6.58 -15.67 36.20
C SER A 1020 7.72 -15.18 37.07
N VAL A 1021 8.96 -15.29 36.59
CA VAL A 1021 10.14 -14.81 37.33
C VAL A 1021 11.10 -14.14 36.37
N THR A 1022 11.68 -13.00 36.76
CA THR A 1022 12.79 -12.38 36.02
C THR A 1022 14.07 -13.18 36.19
N THR A 1023 15.07 -12.97 35.35
CA THR A 1023 16.41 -13.54 35.55
C THR A 1023 17.50 -12.49 35.41
N THR A 1024 18.57 -12.65 36.19
CA THR A 1024 19.80 -11.83 36.13
C THR A 1024 21.02 -12.74 35.95
N ASP A 1025 21.97 -12.29 35.13
CA ASP A 1025 23.28 -12.93 34.92
C ASP A 1025 24.40 -12.23 35.71
N VAL A 1026 24.07 -11.17 36.45
CA VAL A 1026 25.00 -10.41 37.28
C VAL A 1026 24.96 -10.89 38.72
N ASP A 1027 26.08 -11.42 39.21
CA ASP A 1027 26.28 -11.83 40.60
C ASP A 1027 26.48 -10.63 41.54
N ASP A 1028 25.44 -9.79 41.67
CA ASP A 1028 25.40 -8.62 42.54
C ASP A 1028 23.98 -8.40 43.08
N LEU A 1029 23.81 -8.33 44.40
CA LEU A 1029 22.51 -8.02 45.02
C LEU A 1029 21.99 -6.62 44.68
N GLY A 1030 22.90 -5.72 44.31
CA GLY A 1030 22.61 -4.38 43.80
C GLY A 1030 22.07 -4.38 42.36
N ALA A 1031 22.10 -5.52 41.64
CA ALA A 1031 21.53 -5.65 40.30
C ALA A 1031 19.99 -5.62 40.26
N PHE A 1032 19.33 -5.60 41.42
CA PHE A 1032 17.88 -5.39 41.48
C PHE A 1032 17.50 -4.02 40.94
N ASP A 1033 16.77 -4.04 39.84
CA ASP A 1033 16.17 -2.87 39.23
C ASP A 1033 14.66 -2.83 39.57
N PRO A 1034 14.21 -1.87 40.40
CA PRO A 1034 12.80 -1.77 40.76
C PRO A 1034 11.90 -1.43 39.56
N ASP A 1035 12.38 -0.66 38.58
CA ASP A 1035 11.58 -0.29 37.41
C ASP A 1035 11.44 -1.49 36.47
N ALA A 1036 12.50 -2.26 36.26
CA ALA A 1036 12.43 -3.51 35.50
C ALA A 1036 11.50 -4.53 36.18
N PHE A 1037 11.59 -4.69 37.50
CA PHE A 1037 10.68 -5.56 38.24
C PHE A 1037 9.23 -5.07 38.17
N PHE A 1038 8.99 -3.76 38.26
CA PHE A 1038 7.64 -3.21 38.16
C PHE A 1038 7.05 -3.36 36.76
N TYR A 1039 7.86 -3.19 35.71
CA TYR A 1039 7.48 -3.47 34.34
C TYR A 1039 7.07 -4.94 34.15
N ALA A 1040 7.87 -5.87 34.65
CA ALA A 1040 7.54 -7.30 34.66
C ALA A 1040 6.27 -7.59 35.49
N TRP A 1041 6.10 -6.92 36.63
CA TRP A 1041 4.92 -7.08 37.49
C TRP A 1041 3.64 -6.58 36.82
N HIS A 1042 3.66 -5.42 36.14
CA HIS A 1042 2.50 -4.91 35.41
C HIS A 1042 2.16 -5.79 34.20
N SER A 1043 3.18 -6.36 33.55
CA SER A 1043 2.98 -7.33 32.48
C SER A 1043 2.32 -8.61 33.00
N ALA A 1044 2.72 -9.09 34.18
CA ALA A 1044 2.12 -10.25 34.84
C ALA A 1044 0.66 -9.99 35.23
N VAL A 1045 0.33 -8.78 35.72
CA VAL A 1045 -1.06 -8.33 35.94
C VAL A 1045 -1.83 -8.34 34.62
N LEU A 1046 -1.27 -7.79 33.55
CA LEU A 1046 -1.94 -7.63 32.27
C LEU A 1046 -2.42 -8.97 31.69
N TYR A 1047 -1.67 -10.07 31.91
CA TYR A 1047 -2.05 -11.43 31.49
C TYR A 1047 -2.59 -12.32 32.61
N GLY A 1048 -2.87 -11.80 33.81
CA GLY A 1048 -3.48 -12.59 34.88
C GLY A 1048 -2.59 -13.70 35.46
N HIS A 1049 -1.27 -13.51 35.52
CA HIS A 1049 -0.38 -14.50 36.14
C HIS A 1049 -0.70 -14.69 37.64
N GLU A 1050 -0.66 -15.93 38.12
CA GLU A 1050 -0.96 -16.28 39.52
C GLU A 1050 0.07 -15.68 40.48
N ALA A 1051 1.35 -15.67 40.11
CA ALA A 1051 2.41 -15.12 40.95
C ALA A 1051 3.58 -14.61 40.11
N THR A 1052 4.27 -13.59 40.63
CA THR A 1052 5.47 -13.06 39.99
C THR A 1052 6.58 -12.73 41.00
N GLY A 1053 7.83 -12.94 40.59
CA GLY A 1053 9.00 -12.76 41.45
C GLY A 1053 10.19 -12.15 40.72
N TRP A 1054 11.16 -11.68 41.50
CA TRP A 1054 12.49 -11.31 41.00
C TRP A 1054 13.43 -12.49 41.17
N GLY A 1055 14.11 -12.90 40.11
CA GLY A 1055 15.13 -13.95 40.18
C GLY A 1055 16.49 -13.35 40.51
N GLU A 1056 17.02 -13.67 41.69
CA GLU A 1056 18.41 -13.36 42.03
C GLU A 1056 19.38 -14.19 41.17
N PHE A 1057 20.66 -13.80 41.13
CA PHE A 1057 21.67 -14.51 40.35
C PHE A 1057 21.72 -16.00 40.73
N ALA A 1058 21.61 -16.87 39.71
CA ALA A 1058 21.51 -18.32 39.87
C ALA A 1058 20.45 -18.76 40.92
N TYR A 1059 19.40 -17.95 41.12
CA TYR A 1059 18.39 -18.12 42.15
C TYR A 1059 18.99 -18.33 43.56
N SER A 1060 20.03 -17.56 43.89
CA SER A 1060 20.72 -17.58 45.18
C SER A 1060 21.50 -18.87 45.48
N ALA A 1061 21.77 -19.70 44.47
CA ALA A 1061 22.52 -20.96 44.63
C ALA A 1061 24.03 -20.75 44.85
N THR A 1062 24.59 -19.64 44.35
CA THR A 1062 26.04 -19.41 44.31
C THR A 1062 26.38 -17.92 44.34
N GLY A 1063 27.67 -17.60 44.43
CA GLY A 1063 28.17 -16.25 44.24
C GLY A 1063 27.97 -15.31 45.43
N ALA A 1064 28.01 -14.01 45.17
CA ALA A 1064 27.63 -12.96 46.12
C ALA A 1064 26.14 -13.03 46.51
N SER A 1065 25.31 -13.63 45.65
CA SER A 1065 23.89 -13.88 45.93
C SER A 1065 23.63 -15.18 46.72
N LEU A 1066 24.66 -15.94 47.10
CA LEU A 1066 24.51 -17.20 47.83
C LEU A 1066 23.72 -17.00 49.12
N ASP A 1067 22.63 -17.75 49.25
CA ASP A 1067 21.69 -17.69 50.37
C ASP A 1067 21.04 -16.30 50.57
N GLN A 1068 20.98 -15.45 49.53
CA GLN A 1068 20.40 -14.10 49.60
C GLN A 1068 19.18 -13.98 48.67
N ALA A 1069 18.02 -13.63 49.22
CA ALA A 1069 16.77 -13.38 48.50
C ALA A 1069 15.90 -12.36 49.28
N PRO A 1070 16.34 -11.10 49.37
CA PRO A 1070 15.58 -10.07 50.09
C PRO A 1070 14.22 -9.83 49.42
N LEU A 1071 13.18 -9.61 50.24
CA LEU A 1071 11.84 -9.32 49.73
C LEU A 1071 11.85 -8.03 48.90
N ARG A 1072 11.75 -8.17 47.58
CA ARG A 1072 11.66 -7.01 46.69
C ARG A 1072 10.29 -6.35 46.84
N THR A 1073 10.25 -5.02 46.91
CA THR A 1073 9.00 -4.25 47.06
C THR A 1073 8.14 -4.41 45.80
N ARG A 1074 6.81 -4.42 45.93
CA ARG A 1074 5.86 -4.53 44.81
C ARG A 1074 5.04 -3.24 44.72
N PRO A 1075 4.47 -2.90 43.55
CA PRO A 1075 3.55 -1.78 43.42
C PRO A 1075 2.37 -1.88 44.42
N THR A 1076 2.10 -0.79 45.14
CA THR A 1076 0.93 -0.66 46.03
C THR A 1076 -0.26 -0.09 45.24
N LEU A 1077 -0.78 -0.89 44.32
CA LEU A 1077 -1.93 -0.54 43.48
C LEU A 1077 -3.20 -1.25 43.95
N ASN A 1078 -4.32 -0.53 43.92
CA ASN A 1078 -5.64 -1.14 44.04
C ASN A 1078 -6.22 -1.32 42.64
N LEU A 1079 -6.25 -2.57 42.17
CA LEU A 1079 -6.70 -2.92 40.83
C LEU A 1079 -8.16 -3.39 40.81
N GLY A 1080 -8.78 -3.58 41.98
CA GLY A 1080 -10.08 -4.27 42.12
C GLY A 1080 -9.91 -5.79 42.19
N ASP A 1081 -11.04 -6.50 42.11
CA ASP A 1081 -11.07 -7.96 42.27
C ASP A 1081 -11.27 -8.72 40.94
N SER A 1082 -11.46 -8.02 39.82
CA SER A 1082 -11.67 -8.62 38.49
C SER A 1082 -11.13 -7.78 37.32
N PHE A 1083 -10.84 -8.43 36.20
CA PHE A 1083 -10.56 -7.78 34.92
C PHE A 1083 -11.85 -7.33 34.24
N GLY A 1084 -11.83 -6.18 33.57
CA GLY A 1084 -12.97 -5.62 32.84
C GLY A 1084 -13.04 -6.03 31.36
N GLY A 1085 -12.11 -6.86 30.90
CA GLY A 1085 -12.01 -7.29 29.50
C GLY A 1085 -10.68 -7.99 29.17
N SER A 1086 -10.49 -8.32 27.91
CA SER A 1086 -9.23 -8.85 27.36
C SER A 1086 -8.14 -7.77 27.28
N VAL A 1087 -6.91 -8.18 26.98
CA VAL A 1087 -5.83 -7.25 26.65
C VAL A 1087 -6.24 -6.44 25.40
N ILE A 1088 -5.72 -5.24 25.22
CA ILE A 1088 -5.83 -4.45 24.00
C ILE A 1088 -4.39 -4.24 23.53
N ALA A 1089 -4.08 -4.81 22.37
CA ALA A 1089 -2.79 -4.64 21.73
C ALA A 1089 -2.86 -3.47 20.74
N SER A 1090 -1.99 -2.49 20.92
CA SER A 1090 -1.75 -1.41 19.98
C SER A 1090 -0.25 -1.14 19.97
N PRO A 1091 0.56 -2.05 19.38
CA PRO A 1091 2.01 -2.03 19.51
C PRO A 1091 2.59 -0.63 19.26
N PRO A 1092 3.48 -0.12 20.14
CA PRO A 1092 4.12 -0.83 21.25
C PRO A 1092 3.35 -0.83 22.58
N LEU A 1093 2.12 -0.28 22.64
CA LEU A 1093 1.32 -0.17 23.86
C LEU A 1093 0.37 -1.36 24.02
N TYR A 1094 0.34 -1.93 25.22
CA TYR A 1094 -0.57 -3.00 25.62
C TYR A 1094 -1.29 -2.58 26.89
N GLN A 1095 -2.61 -2.79 26.95
CA GLN A 1095 -3.41 -2.38 28.11
C GLN A 1095 -4.54 -3.36 28.40
N ARG A 1096 -5.01 -3.44 29.64
CA ARG A 1096 -6.17 -4.26 30.02
C ARG A 1096 -6.99 -3.52 31.07
N SER A 1097 -8.31 -3.55 30.95
CA SER A 1097 -9.19 -2.95 31.95
C SER A 1097 -9.30 -3.84 33.18
N THR A 1098 -9.48 -3.21 34.32
CA THR A 1098 -9.88 -3.81 35.60
C THR A 1098 -11.14 -3.10 36.08
N GLU A 1099 -11.74 -3.60 37.16
CA GLU A 1099 -12.89 -2.94 37.81
C GLU A 1099 -12.64 -1.46 38.14
N LEU A 1100 -11.40 -1.08 38.44
CA LEU A 1100 -11.05 0.27 38.90
C LEU A 1100 -10.34 1.14 37.85
N GLY A 1101 -9.85 0.57 36.75
CA GLY A 1101 -9.04 1.31 35.79
C GLY A 1101 -8.43 0.47 34.67
N TRP A 1102 -7.28 0.91 34.16
CA TRP A 1102 -6.53 0.25 33.10
C TRP A 1102 -5.09 0.04 33.53
N VAL A 1103 -4.62 -1.21 33.50
CA VAL A 1103 -3.18 -1.52 33.55
C VAL A 1103 -2.60 -1.38 32.15
N TYR A 1104 -1.37 -0.87 32.01
CA TYR A 1104 -0.70 -0.78 30.72
C TYR A 1104 0.81 -1.02 30.83
N VAL A 1105 1.39 -1.48 29.70
CA VAL A 1105 2.83 -1.57 29.47
C VAL A 1105 3.15 -1.14 28.04
N ASN A 1106 4.28 -0.46 27.83
CA ASN A 1106 4.76 -0.04 26.52
C ASN A 1106 6.12 -0.71 26.27
N THR A 1107 6.19 -1.60 25.27
CA THR A 1107 7.35 -2.46 25.05
C THR A 1107 8.52 -1.75 24.36
N SER A 1108 8.36 -0.54 23.82
CA SER A 1108 9.47 0.20 23.22
C SER A 1108 10.16 1.13 24.21
N THR A 1109 9.41 1.63 25.19
CA THR A 1109 9.91 2.55 26.22
C THR A 1109 10.08 1.90 27.59
N HIS A 1110 9.55 0.68 27.76
CA HIS A 1110 9.38 -0.01 29.04
C HIS A 1110 8.56 0.78 30.07
N ALA A 1111 7.76 1.75 29.61
CA ALA A 1111 6.83 2.47 30.47
C ALA A 1111 5.72 1.51 30.94
N PHE A 1112 5.28 1.66 32.18
CA PHE A 1112 4.22 0.87 32.78
C PHE A 1112 3.36 1.74 33.69
N GLY A 1113 2.13 1.31 33.98
CA GLY A 1113 1.33 1.98 34.98
C GLY A 1113 -0.10 1.49 35.08
N PHE A 1114 -0.88 2.24 35.87
CA PHE A 1114 -2.31 2.04 36.08
C PHE A 1114 -3.04 3.39 36.04
N THR A 1115 -4.12 3.47 35.27
CA THR A 1115 -4.94 4.68 35.12
C THR A 1115 -6.37 4.42 35.59
N LEU A 1116 -6.89 5.24 36.52
CA LEU A 1116 -8.26 5.07 37.04
C LEU A 1116 -9.32 5.41 35.99
N GLN A 1117 -10.42 4.65 35.96
CA GLN A 1117 -11.45 4.75 34.92
C GLN A 1117 -12.06 6.16 34.79
N PHE A 1118 -12.24 6.88 35.90
CA PHE A 1118 -12.80 8.24 35.90
C PHE A 1118 -11.86 9.30 35.28
N GLN A 1119 -10.55 9.05 35.24
CA GLN A 1119 -9.59 10.00 34.64
C GLN A 1119 -9.62 9.94 33.10
N GLN A 1120 -9.90 8.77 32.53
CA GLN A 1120 -10.03 8.61 31.08
C GLN A 1120 -11.38 9.08 30.53
N GLN A 1121 -12.47 8.90 31.28
CA GLN A 1121 -13.77 9.43 30.86
C GLN A 1121 -13.74 10.96 30.78
N ALA A 1122 -13.02 11.61 31.70
CA ALA A 1122 -12.76 13.04 31.64
C ALA A 1122 -11.86 13.45 30.45
N SER A 1123 -10.91 12.63 29.99
CA SER A 1123 -10.09 12.95 28.82
C SER A 1123 -10.85 12.76 27.50
N ARG A 1124 -11.65 11.69 27.40
CA ARG A 1124 -12.56 11.42 26.27
C ARG A 1124 -13.63 12.50 26.12
N ASP A 1125 -14.30 12.87 27.22
CA ASP A 1125 -15.37 13.89 27.21
C ASP A 1125 -14.84 15.32 26.96
N CYS A 1126 -13.52 15.55 27.12
CA CYS A 1126 -12.88 16.83 26.88
C CYS A 1126 -12.13 16.93 25.54
N GLY A 1127 -12.13 15.89 24.70
CA GLY A 1127 -11.47 15.90 23.40
C GLY A 1127 -9.94 16.07 23.48
N VAL A 1128 -9.32 15.67 24.59
CA VAL A 1128 -7.87 15.69 24.74
C VAL A 1128 -7.37 14.28 24.45
N GLY A 1129 -6.60 14.11 23.38
CA GLY A 1129 -6.03 12.82 22.99
C GLY A 1129 -5.30 12.13 24.15
N VAL A 1130 -5.27 10.80 24.11
CA VAL A 1130 -4.60 9.97 25.13
C VAL A 1130 -3.10 10.30 25.12
N TYR A 1131 -2.65 11.14 26.05
CA TYR A 1131 -1.23 11.46 26.25
C TYR A 1131 -0.59 10.52 27.25
N ASP A 1132 0.71 10.27 27.07
CA ASP A 1132 1.59 9.65 28.06
C ASP A 1132 1.50 10.40 29.40
N PRO A 1133 0.95 9.77 30.47
CA PRO A 1133 0.78 10.41 31.78
C PRO A 1133 2.10 10.88 32.40
N ALA A 1134 3.25 10.32 31.98
CA ALA A 1134 4.56 10.67 32.50
C ALA A 1134 5.04 12.08 32.11
N GLN A 1135 4.40 12.72 31.11
CA GLN A 1135 4.85 14.01 30.58
C GLN A 1135 4.10 15.24 31.10
N LEU A 1136 3.12 15.07 32.00
CA LEU A 1136 2.32 16.18 32.53
C LEU A 1136 2.59 16.43 34.02
N PRO A 1137 2.99 17.66 34.42
CA PRO A 1137 3.13 18.02 35.83
C PRO A 1137 1.78 17.90 36.56
N SER A 1138 1.77 17.33 37.76
CA SER A 1138 0.55 17.08 38.57
C SER A 1138 -0.31 18.35 38.82
N PHE A 1139 0.28 19.53 38.67
CA PHE A 1139 -0.43 20.81 38.76
C PHE A 1139 -1.36 21.10 37.58
N LEU A 1140 -1.06 20.61 36.36
CA LEU A 1140 -1.89 20.82 35.17
C LEU A 1140 -3.17 19.97 35.20
N LEU A 1141 -3.08 18.76 35.77
CA LEU A 1141 -4.21 17.86 36.02
C LEU A 1141 -5.23 18.46 37.00
N LEU A 1142 -4.76 19.15 38.05
CA LEU A 1142 -5.63 19.82 39.02
C LEU A 1142 -6.36 21.02 38.38
N VAL A 1143 -5.69 21.74 37.49
CA VAL A 1143 -6.27 22.89 36.75
C VAL A 1143 -7.31 22.42 35.73
N LEU A 1144 -7.06 21.34 34.99
CA LEU A 1144 -8.03 20.75 34.05
C LEU A 1144 -9.30 20.23 34.76
N ALA A 1145 -9.15 19.60 35.93
CA ALA A 1145 -10.27 19.16 36.75
C ALA A 1145 -11.12 20.34 37.31
N LEU A 1146 -10.48 21.45 37.67
CA LEU A 1146 -11.15 22.68 38.13
C LEU A 1146 -11.86 23.45 37.00
N VAL A 1147 -11.35 23.37 35.76
CA VAL A 1147 -11.99 24.00 34.59
C VAL A 1147 -13.22 23.20 34.14
N CYS A 1148 -13.20 21.87 34.24
CA CYS A 1148 -14.31 21.02 33.81
C CYS A 1148 -15.49 21.01 34.80
N THR A 1149 -15.24 21.09 36.11
CA THR A 1149 -16.29 21.18 37.13
C THR A 1149 -17.11 22.48 37.06
N ARG A 1150 -16.59 23.55 36.43
CA ARG A 1150 -17.37 24.78 36.15
C ARG A 1150 -18.32 24.67 34.96
N ARG A 1151 -18.13 23.72 34.03
CA ARG A 1151 -19.08 23.50 32.92
C ARG A 1151 -20.34 22.74 33.36
N TRP A 1152 -20.25 21.93 34.41
CA TRP A 1152 -21.39 21.17 34.94
C TRP A 1152 -22.38 21.99 35.79
N SER A 1153 -22.01 23.18 36.29
CA SER A 1153 -22.94 24.03 37.06
C SER A 1153 -23.78 25.00 36.19
N ALA A 1154 -23.57 25.03 34.87
CA ALA A 1154 -24.28 25.92 33.96
C ALA A 1154 -25.45 25.26 33.20
N SER A 1155 -25.60 23.93 33.21
CA SER A 1155 -26.65 23.22 32.47
C SER A 1155 -27.88 22.79 33.31
N SER A 1156 -28.04 23.32 34.54
CA SER A 1156 -29.25 23.08 35.36
C SER A 1156 -30.15 24.30 35.56
N ARG A 1157 -30.02 25.35 34.73
CA ARG A 1157 -31.04 26.42 34.60
C ARG A 1157 -31.06 27.03 33.19
N THR A 1158 -31.81 26.40 32.28
CA THR A 1158 -32.86 26.98 31.43
C THR A 1158 -33.36 25.92 30.47
#